data_AF-A0A954DD17-F1
#
_entry.id   AF-A0A954DD17-F1
#
_cell.length_a   1.000
_cell.length_b   1.000
_cell.length_c   1.000
_cell.angle_alpha   90.00
_cell.angle_beta   90.00
_cell.angle_gamma   90.00
#
_symmetry.space_group_name_H-M   'P 1'
#
loop_
_entity.id
_entity.type
_entity.pdbx_description
1 polymer ?
#
loop_
_entity_poly.entity_id
_entity_poly.type
_entity_poly.pdbx_seq_one_letter_code
_entity_poly.pdbx_strand_id
1 'polypeptide(L)'
;MDYASYKPGIWSGLAIAAGLFLTTSAVAQFTAPYSGVKAKTRTTPLPVVVMMYEPSSPFDHLRMSVFGRYGNSVVQVAKDRDDTWYKRITMALPGSVVPADDPVPFRSPDGRTASVFVLGTNSVVYQAISRREAYFGTWTNWSSLPTNVAMSSTAVAVNTPDGTGASAFARGHDGYVYNAFYSRTSSTWGAWSRVPNSPVVTGRPAVVNSSDGKELHIFATDSGGVLRHCRFVRGGSGGWTAWTAVSSTRVLGAPSCYALGSLVSVFATGQDGVVRQALYSSGRWGTMSNLDGRNDFASGPSAVNSPDGTQLDVIARTKSGLLYAKTYKRGSGGGWSNWTAWQVGSFSAAPTLANWHTRTMTVAEARQQVFGANDSVTAWMKENSFGKFQLQEAFISNWLTMPDDPTTTIDESSYEFFHGPDYARKAQLMVQGFEKLTSFRFNRYDTNHDGKVTIDELMVYWIYPGRGARVRGAPTSIPVSSGVSVSLSLGLPRSAAHTAPATITEELCHALFGLDDLYETKDLPSYVGPGKLSLISNNTHFPHLHPWGKMKLGWVAPRVVTRDGWYDLRAIEKHPDLLVVHDPARGPRDYFLVENRWPDGSIERTLPDRGIAVWRISEHFEKQSHWGRKTIKLLRAGGGKDDSVAFWDKRDTGTAYHLTPTSGPATTLWYDNANSHIAIYHFPSAGPTSRVYVDIPPLRSTPPRAYLAPSFRYIDQRTPYKNPSTPWMLVGDLPKIGTAFRTRVPKSYFYGGKPATHIYVLGWQNPNTPFPALNGYAYTTFDSFQMMPFGQVSEYTDVSLPIPDTETLLGLRFYQQVFRIGPGTNHGSSRGGELVIGSR
;
A
#
# COMPACT_ATOMS: atom_id res chain seq x y z
N MET A 1 -32.55 37.86 -22.76
CA MET A 1 -33.90 38.05 -22.20
C MET A 1 -33.85 37.59 -20.76
N ASP A 2 -33.74 38.55 -19.84
CA ASP A 2 -34.23 38.41 -18.46
C ASP A 2 -35.74 38.16 -18.47
N TYR A 3 -36.27 37.44 -17.46
CA TYR A 3 -37.37 37.89 -16.59
C TYR A 3 -37.77 36.81 -15.56
N ALA A 4 -37.26 37.01 -14.33
CA ALA A 4 -37.92 36.98 -13.03
C ALA A 4 -39.14 36.08 -12.69
N SER A 5 -39.01 35.50 -11.48
CA SER A 5 -39.93 35.55 -10.33
C SER A 5 -41.21 34.67 -10.26
N TYR A 6 -41.31 33.86 -9.19
CA TYR A 6 -42.39 34.01 -8.20
C TYR A 6 -42.08 33.27 -6.87
N LYS A 7 -42.15 34.00 -5.76
CA LYS A 7 -42.32 33.52 -4.36
C LYS A 7 -43.56 34.19 -3.80
N PRO A 8 -44.33 33.47 -2.97
CA PRO A 8 -44.79 33.98 -1.66
C PRO A 8 -44.67 32.86 -0.58
N GLY A 9 -44.53 33.04 0.74
CA GLY A 9 -44.60 34.18 1.66
C GLY A 9 -45.37 33.78 2.94
N ILE A 10 -44.66 33.64 4.08
CA ILE A 10 -45.03 33.96 5.51
C ILE A 10 -46.15 33.07 6.17
N TRP A 11 -45.99 32.46 7.37
CA TRP A 11 -46.14 33.06 8.71
C TRP A 11 -45.55 32.24 9.87
N SER A 12 -45.18 32.99 10.92
CA SER A 12 -44.49 32.68 12.18
C SER A 12 -45.39 32.16 13.32
N GLY A 13 -44.79 31.50 14.32
CA GLY A 13 -45.39 31.25 15.64
C GLY A 13 -44.32 31.12 16.74
N LEU A 14 -44.32 32.07 17.68
CA LEU A 14 -43.40 32.26 18.80
C LEU A 14 -44.06 31.70 20.08
N ALA A 15 -43.31 31.08 20.99
CA ALA A 15 -43.68 31.00 22.42
C ALA A 15 -42.43 30.87 23.30
N ILE A 16 -42.34 31.80 24.24
CA ILE A 16 -41.32 31.98 25.29
C ILE A 16 -41.88 31.38 26.59
N ALA A 17 -41.06 30.71 27.40
CA ALA A 17 -41.20 30.74 28.86
C ALA A 17 -39.88 30.36 29.56
N ALA A 18 -39.51 31.18 30.53
CA ALA A 18 -38.26 31.20 31.29
C ALA A 18 -38.32 30.34 32.57
N GLY A 19 -37.14 30.01 33.12
CA GLY A 19 -36.97 29.47 34.47
C GLY A 19 -35.50 29.50 34.92
N LEU A 20 -35.17 30.41 35.82
CA LEU A 20 -33.85 30.75 36.37
C LEU A 20 -33.60 30.00 37.71
N PHE A 21 -32.37 29.55 38.01
CA PHE A 21 -31.57 29.87 39.22
C PHE A 21 -30.41 28.88 39.56
N LEU A 22 -29.18 29.43 39.51
CA LEU A 22 -27.92 29.26 40.29
C LEU A 22 -27.58 27.95 41.06
N THR A 23 -26.34 27.44 40.89
CA THR A 23 -25.18 27.65 41.81
C THR A 23 -23.90 26.93 41.31
N THR A 24 -22.76 27.43 41.78
CA THR A 24 -21.38 27.28 41.28
C THR A 24 -20.63 26.03 41.75
N SER A 25 -19.88 25.39 40.86
CA SER A 25 -18.66 24.61 41.13
C SER A 25 -17.87 24.46 39.82
N ALA A 26 -16.72 25.12 39.69
CA ALA A 26 -15.89 25.02 38.50
C ALA A 26 -15.04 23.75 38.56
N VAL A 27 -15.55 22.69 37.95
CA VAL A 27 -14.76 21.58 37.41
C VAL A 27 -14.89 21.69 35.89
N ALA A 28 -13.80 22.01 35.19
CA ALA A 28 -13.80 22.08 33.73
C ALA A 28 -13.87 20.65 33.15
N GLN A 29 -15.07 20.09 33.14
CA GLN A 29 -15.42 18.92 32.35
C GLN A 29 -15.55 19.39 30.90
N PHE A 30 -14.62 18.95 30.03
CA PHE A 30 -14.70 19.20 28.59
C PHE A 30 -15.87 18.40 28.01
N THR A 31 -17.07 18.93 28.15
CA THR A 31 -18.29 18.39 27.55
C THR A 31 -19.08 19.54 26.93
N ALA A 32 -18.87 19.77 25.63
CA ALA A 32 -19.90 20.28 24.74
C ALA A 32 -19.64 19.76 23.30
N PRO A 33 -20.70 19.40 22.57
CA PRO A 33 -20.64 18.45 21.47
C PRO A 33 -20.34 19.15 20.14
N TYR A 34 -19.36 18.63 19.40
CA TYR A 34 -19.46 18.65 17.95
C TYR A 34 -20.18 17.36 17.55
N SER A 35 -21.36 17.49 16.96
CA SER A 35 -22.24 16.38 16.54
C SER A 35 -21.71 15.59 15.34
N GLY A 36 -20.46 15.81 14.93
CA GLY A 36 -19.93 15.32 13.66
C GLY A 36 -19.22 13.96 13.70
N VAL A 37 -18.65 13.57 14.83
CA VAL A 37 -17.93 12.29 15.03
C VAL A 37 -18.34 11.75 16.39
N LYS A 38 -19.39 10.93 16.43
CA LYS A 38 -19.82 10.29 17.68
C LYS A 38 -18.81 9.20 18.02
N ALA A 39 -18.03 9.39 19.07
CA ALA A 39 -17.25 8.32 19.68
C ALA A 39 -18.21 7.21 20.14
N LYS A 40 -18.29 6.13 19.36
CA LYS A 40 -18.90 4.87 19.81
C LYS A 40 -17.77 4.02 20.38
N THR A 41 -17.46 4.21 21.66
CA THR A 41 -16.71 3.19 22.41
C THR A 41 -17.63 2.00 22.59
N ARG A 42 -17.68 1.13 21.59
CA ARG A 42 -18.42 -0.13 21.66
C ARG A 42 -17.49 -1.21 22.18
N THR A 43 -17.86 -1.76 23.32
CA THR A 43 -17.22 -2.97 23.87
C THR A 43 -17.62 -4.22 23.10
N THR A 44 -18.74 -4.18 22.37
CA THR A 44 -19.19 -5.26 21.49
C THR A 44 -18.63 -5.07 20.07
N PRO A 45 -18.11 -6.13 19.43
CA PRO A 45 -17.68 -6.09 18.04
C PRO A 45 -18.82 -5.62 17.12
N LEU A 46 -18.50 -4.76 16.15
CA LEU A 46 -19.47 -4.33 15.15
C LEU A 46 -19.55 -5.38 14.04
N PRO A 47 -20.71 -6.02 13.79
CA PRO A 47 -20.86 -6.94 12.69
C PRO A 47 -20.75 -6.20 11.35
N VAL A 48 -19.95 -6.76 10.44
CA VAL A 48 -19.74 -6.27 9.08
C VAL A 48 -20.14 -7.34 8.09
N VAL A 49 -21.01 -6.96 7.15
CA VAL A 49 -21.34 -7.75 5.98
C VAL A 49 -20.50 -7.25 4.80
N VAL A 50 -19.86 -8.18 4.08
CA VAL A 50 -19.13 -7.87 2.84
C VAL A 50 -19.91 -8.47 1.67
N MET A 51 -20.41 -7.60 0.80
CA MET A 51 -21.16 -8.00 -0.39
C MET A 51 -20.28 -7.80 -1.63
N MET A 52 -20.08 -8.87 -2.38
CA MET A 52 -19.33 -8.86 -3.63
C MET A 52 -20.28 -8.93 -4.81
N TYR A 53 -20.21 -7.92 -5.68
CA TYR A 53 -21.12 -7.77 -6.81
C TYR A 53 -20.38 -7.62 -8.13
N GLU A 54 -20.89 -8.26 -9.15
CA GLU A 54 -20.59 -7.98 -10.55
C GLU A 54 -21.92 -7.69 -11.25
N PRO A 55 -22.11 -6.54 -11.90
CA PRO A 55 -23.29 -6.34 -12.73
C PRO A 55 -23.24 -7.27 -13.95
N SER A 56 -24.40 -7.64 -14.48
CA SER A 56 -24.51 -8.41 -15.72
C SER A 56 -23.93 -7.71 -16.95
N SER A 57 -23.58 -6.43 -16.85
CA SER A 57 -23.04 -5.65 -17.95
C SER A 57 -21.53 -5.88 -18.18
N PRO A 58 -21.11 -6.01 -19.44
CA PRO A 58 -19.78 -6.44 -19.77
C PRO A 58 -18.81 -5.24 -19.89
N PHE A 59 -18.54 -4.40 -18.87
CA PHE A 59 -17.69 -3.20 -19.11
C PHE A 59 -16.68 -2.75 -18.03
N ASP A 60 -15.97 -3.67 -17.37
CA ASP A 60 -14.58 -3.39 -16.95
C ASP A 60 -13.57 -3.78 -18.02
N HIS A 61 -12.72 -2.83 -18.40
CA HIS A 61 -11.74 -2.91 -19.50
C HIS A 61 -10.63 -3.98 -19.35
N LEU A 62 -11.00 -5.26 -19.30
CA LEU A 62 -10.25 -6.22 -20.06
C LEU A 62 -10.49 -5.95 -21.54
N ARG A 63 -9.46 -6.11 -22.37
CA ARG A 63 -9.55 -5.99 -23.84
C ARG A 63 -8.91 -7.20 -24.48
N MET A 64 -9.63 -7.88 -25.36
CA MET A 64 -9.10 -9.01 -26.10
C MET A 64 -8.40 -8.41 -27.31
N SER A 65 -7.09 -8.65 -27.45
CA SER A 65 -6.36 -8.22 -28.64
C SER A 65 -6.11 -9.41 -29.55
N VAL A 66 -6.56 -9.28 -30.79
CA VAL A 66 -6.29 -10.24 -31.86
C VAL A 66 -5.27 -9.61 -32.80
N PHE A 67 -4.21 -10.36 -33.08
CA PHE A 67 -3.17 -9.95 -34.01
C PHE A 67 -3.22 -10.82 -35.25
N GLY A 68 -3.05 -10.20 -36.41
CA GLY A 68 -2.98 -10.89 -37.68
C GLY A 68 -1.99 -10.22 -38.63
N ARG A 69 -1.81 -10.81 -39.80
CA ARG A 69 -1.11 -10.18 -40.92
C ARG A 69 -2.11 -9.58 -41.88
N TYR A 70 -1.80 -8.40 -42.40
CA TYR A 70 -2.55 -7.82 -43.50
C TYR A 70 -1.61 -7.03 -44.41
N GLY A 71 -1.51 -7.47 -45.67
CA GLY A 71 -0.53 -6.94 -46.61
C GLY A 71 0.87 -7.02 -45.99
N ASN A 72 1.57 -5.88 -45.96
CA ASN A 72 2.96 -5.80 -45.51
C ASN A 72 3.11 -5.50 -44.01
N SER A 73 2.08 -5.73 -43.19
CA SER A 73 2.07 -5.28 -41.80
C SER A 73 1.37 -6.24 -40.85
N VAL A 74 1.69 -6.11 -39.57
CA VAL A 74 0.91 -6.71 -38.48
C VAL A 74 -0.27 -5.80 -38.20
N VAL A 75 -1.42 -6.40 -37.92
CA VAL A 75 -2.64 -5.68 -37.55
C VAL A 75 -3.10 -6.10 -36.18
N GLN A 76 -3.53 -5.13 -35.38
CA GLN A 76 -4.21 -5.37 -34.13
C GLN A 76 -5.67 -4.95 -34.29
N VAL A 77 -6.58 -5.84 -33.94
CA VAL A 77 -7.96 -5.50 -33.65
C VAL A 77 -8.18 -5.85 -32.19
N ALA A 78 -8.88 -4.99 -31.45
CA ALA A 78 -9.22 -5.29 -30.07
C ALA A 78 -10.74 -5.28 -29.92
N LYS A 79 -11.21 -6.13 -29.02
CA LYS A 79 -12.59 -6.16 -28.53
C LYS A 79 -12.55 -5.60 -27.11
N ASP A 80 -13.36 -4.59 -26.83
CA ASP A 80 -13.61 -4.20 -25.45
C ASP A 80 -14.69 -5.10 -24.85
N ARG A 81 -14.97 -4.92 -23.57
CA ARG A 81 -15.92 -5.79 -22.87
C ARG A 81 -17.36 -5.61 -23.40
N ASP A 82 -17.75 -4.49 -24.06
CA ASP A 82 -19.07 -4.26 -24.71
C ASP A 82 -19.50 -5.30 -25.74
N ASP A 83 -18.54 -6.11 -26.18
CA ASP A 83 -18.50 -6.73 -27.48
C ASP A 83 -18.20 -5.81 -28.68
N THR A 84 -17.88 -4.54 -28.44
CA THR A 84 -17.51 -3.56 -29.47
C THR A 84 -16.08 -3.81 -29.93
N TRP A 85 -15.94 -3.97 -31.25
CA TRP A 85 -14.63 -4.07 -31.91
C TRP A 85 -14.09 -2.68 -32.24
N TYR A 86 -12.86 -2.42 -31.81
CA TYR A 86 -12.13 -1.22 -32.18
C TYR A 86 -11.68 -1.24 -33.64
N LYS A 87 -11.60 -0.06 -34.23
CA LYS A 87 -11.04 0.14 -35.57
C LYS A 87 -9.58 -0.32 -35.63
N ARG A 88 -9.29 -1.25 -36.54
CA ARG A 88 -7.97 -1.83 -36.80
C ARG A 88 -6.80 -0.83 -36.72
N ILE A 89 -5.75 -1.22 -36.00
CA ILE A 89 -4.42 -0.58 -36.05
C ILE A 89 -3.50 -1.40 -36.96
N THR A 90 -2.66 -0.71 -37.74
CA THR A 90 -1.65 -1.34 -38.59
C THR A 90 -0.26 -0.95 -38.09
N MET A 91 0.61 -1.95 -37.93
CA MET A 91 1.97 -1.84 -37.41
C MET A 91 2.94 -2.37 -38.48
N ALA A 92 3.58 -1.45 -39.19
CA ALA A 92 4.60 -1.79 -40.18
C ALA A 92 5.93 -2.16 -39.48
N LEU A 93 6.61 -3.19 -40.00
CA LEU A 93 7.96 -3.54 -39.59
C LEU A 93 8.98 -2.49 -40.09
N PRO A 94 10.19 -2.43 -39.51
CA PRO A 94 11.18 -1.43 -39.91
C PRO A 94 11.73 -1.72 -41.32
N GLY A 95 11.91 -0.66 -42.10
CA GLY A 95 12.36 -0.75 -43.50
C GLY A 95 11.33 -1.41 -44.41
N SER A 96 11.79 -2.15 -45.42
CA SER A 96 10.95 -2.89 -46.36
C SER A 96 10.65 -4.34 -45.91
N VAL A 97 10.88 -4.67 -44.63
CA VAL A 97 10.66 -6.01 -44.09
C VAL A 97 9.17 -6.29 -43.95
N VAL A 98 8.74 -7.50 -44.33
CA VAL A 98 7.33 -7.94 -44.30
C VAL A 98 7.18 -9.11 -43.32
N PRO A 99 6.03 -9.26 -42.61
CA PRO A 99 5.74 -10.44 -41.81
C PRO A 99 5.74 -11.76 -42.61
N ALA A 100 6.67 -12.67 -42.29
CA ALA A 100 6.81 -13.98 -42.93
C ALA A 100 5.97 -15.08 -42.25
N ASP A 101 5.66 -14.93 -40.96
CA ASP A 101 4.86 -15.88 -40.18
C ASP A 101 3.88 -15.12 -39.27
N ASP A 102 2.84 -15.80 -38.77
CA ASP A 102 1.78 -15.18 -37.99
C ASP A 102 2.32 -14.57 -36.69
N PRO A 103 1.83 -13.38 -36.29
CA PRO A 103 2.26 -12.72 -35.06
C PRO A 103 1.82 -13.52 -33.83
N VAL A 104 2.67 -13.56 -32.80
CA VAL A 104 2.41 -14.26 -31.56
C VAL A 104 2.39 -13.25 -30.41
N PRO A 105 1.21 -12.98 -29.81
CA PRO A 105 1.13 -12.15 -28.62
C PRO A 105 1.64 -12.93 -27.40
N PHE A 106 2.26 -12.21 -26.46
CA PHE A 106 2.61 -12.73 -25.16
C PHE A 106 2.45 -11.66 -24.08
N ARG A 107 2.16 -12.09 -22.84
CA ARG A 107 2.10 -11.19 -21.69
C ARG A 107 3.50 -10.91 -21.17
N SER A 108 3.92 -9.65 -21.15
CA SER A 108 5.25 -9.30 -20.66
C SER A 108 5.46 -9.70 -19.18
N PRO A 109 6.69 -10.00 -18.74
CA PRO A 109 6.99 -10.37 -17.35
C PRO A 109 6.64 -9.32 -16.30
N ASP A 110 6.47 -8.05 -16.70
CA ASP A 110 6.05 -6.97 -15.80
C ASP A 110 4.59 -7.09 -15.33
N GLY A 111 3.82 -8.01 -15.92
CA GLY A 111 2.41 -8.20 -15.61
C GLY A 111 1.53 -7.02 -16.00
N ARG A 112 2.06 -6.01 -16.71
CA ARG A 112 1.40 -4.73 -17.05
C ARG A 112 1.40 -4.40 -18.54
N THR A 113 2.31 -4.98 -19.32
CA THR A 113 2.38 -4.76 -20.77
C THR A 113 2.12 -6.05 -21.54
N ALA A 114 1.68 -5.89 -22.77
CA ALA A 114 1.64 -6.96 -23.75
C ALA A 114 2.79 -6.75 -24.74
N SER A 115 3.27 -7.85 -25.28
CA SER A 115 4.25 -7.85 -26.34
C SER A 115 3.75 -8.71 -27.48
N VAL A 116 4.20 -8.41 -28.70
CA VAL A 116 3.90 -9.21 -29.88
C VAL A 116 5.19 -9.53 -30.61
N PHE A 117 5.38 -10.80 -30.95
CA PHE A 117 6.46 -11.24 -31.82
C PHE A 117 5.98 -11.45 -33.24
N VAL A 118 6.86 -11.25 -34.22
CA VAL A 118 6.61 -11.62 -35.61
C VAL A 118 7.93 -11.94 -36.31
N LEU A 119 7.94 -12.97 -37.15
CA LEU A 119 9.08 -13.25 -38.04
C LEU A 119 9.05 -12.31 -39.25
N GLY A 120 10.17 -11.67 -39.56
CA GLY A 120 10.36 -10.93 -40.81
C GLY A 120 10.85 -11.81 -41.96
N THR A 121 10.62 -11.40 -43.21
CA THR A 121 11.14 -12.06 -44.42
C THR A 121 12.67 -12.17 -44.48
N ASN A 122 13.38 -11.41 -43.64
CA ASN A 122 14.83 -11.50 -43.44
C ASN A 122 15.24 -12.55 -42.39
N SER A 123 14.35 -13.46 -41.98
CA SER A 123 14.61 -14.50 -40.98
C SER A 123 14.95 -13.99 -39.57
N VAL A 124 14.52 -12.77 -39.24
CA VAL A 124 14.70 -12.14 -37.92
C VAL A 124 13.37 -12.05 -37.19
N VAL A 125 13.35 -12.37 -35.90
CA VAL A 125 12.16 -12.17 -35.04
C VAL A 125 12.16 -10.74 -34.50
N TYR A 126 11.04 -10.04 -34.65
CA TYR A 126 10.83 -8.69 -34.13
C TYR A 126 9.85 -8.71 -32.96
N GLN A 127 10.02 -7.78 -32.02
CA GLN A 127 9.14 -7.53 -30.88
C GLN A 127 8.67 -6.08 -30.86
N ALA A 128 7.37 -5.88 -30.62
CA ALA A 128 6.80 -4.60 -30.19
C ALA A 128 6.12 -4.78 -28.82
N ILE A 129 6.18 -3.75 -27.98
CA ILE A 129 5.68 -3.76 -26.60
C ILE A 129 4.65 -2.64 -26.41
N SER A 130 3.56 -2.87 -25.68
CA SER A 130 2.56 -1.85 -25.39
C SER A 130 3.10 -0.78 -24.42
N ARG A 131 2.80 0.52 -24.63
CA ARG A 131 3.34 1.63 -23.81
C ARG A 131 2.55 1.97 -22.52
N ARG A 132 1.36 1.40 -22.27
CA ARG A 132 0.56 1.57 -21.03
C ARG A 132 -0.31 0.34 -20.74
N GLU A 133 -0.89 0.25 -19.54
CA GLU A 133 -1.91 -0.73 -19.13
C GLU A 133 -3.22 -0.69 -19.97
N ALA A 134 -3.34 0.23 -20.93
CA ALA A 134 -4.48 0.38 -21.84
C ALA A 134 -4.10 -0.11 -23.24
N TYR A 135 -4.43 -1.37 -23.56
CA TYR A 135 -3.92 -2.18 -24.68
C TYR A 135 -4.41 -1.80 -26.08
N PHE A 136 -4.68 -0.52 -26.38
CA PHE A 136 -5.03 -0.13 -27.75
C PHE A 136 -4.25 1.09 -28.23
N GLY A 137 -3.61 0.97 -29.40
CA GLY A 137 -3.07 2.11 -30.15
C GLY A 137 -1.67 2.57 -29.78
N THR A 138 -1.06 2.08 -28.70
CA THR A 138 0.23 2.59 -28.23
C THR A 138 1.27 1.48 -28.10
N TRP A 139 2.09 1.32 -29.14
CA TRP A 139 3.19 0.35 -29.20
C TRP A 139 4.55 1.05 -29.24
N THR A 140 5.60 0.36 -28.78
CA THR A 140 6.97 0.72 -29.13
C THR A 140 7.18 0.54 -30.63
N ASN A 141 8.25 1.14 -31.15
CA ASN A 141 8.75 0.70 -32.45
C ASN A 141 9.17 -0.78 -32.34
N TRP A 142 9.12 -1.48 -33.46
CA TRP A 142 9.65 -2.83 -33.54
C TRP A 142 11.14 -2.85 -33.25
N SER A 143 11.55 -3.80 -32.43
CA SER A 143 12.96 -4.10 -32.12
C SER A 143 13.26 -5.53 -32.52
N SER A 144 14.43 -5.81 -33.06
CA SER A 144 14.83 -7.18 -33.37
C SER A 144 15.26 -7.92 -32.11
N LEU A 145 14.87 -9.18 -31.99
CA LEU A 145 15.57 -10.14 -31.14
C LEU A 145 16.98 -10.40 -31.72
N PRO A 146 17.89 -11.03 -30.95
CA PRO A 146 19.23 -11.33 -31.43
C PRO A 146 19.26 -12.06 -32.78
N THR A 147 20.22 -11.71 -33.62
CA THR A 147 20.29 -12.12 -35.03
C THR A 147 21.36 -13.17 -35.29
N ASN A 148 21.92 -13.77 -34.23
CA ASN A 148 23.01 -14.74 -34.32
C ASN A 148 22.60 -16.07 -34.99
N VAL A 149 21.30 -16.32 -35.17
CA VAL A 149 20.75 -17.50 -35.85
C VAL A 149 19.57 -17.05 -36.72
N ALA A 150 19.51 -17.51 -37.96
CA ALA A 150 18.37 -17.29 -38.85
C ALA A 150 17.17 -18.15 -38.45
N MET A 151 16.02 -17.52 -38.21
CA MET A 151 14.80 -18.18 -37.77
C MET A 151 13.86 -18.50 -38.94
N SER A 152 13.10 -19.58 -38.81
CA SER A 152 12.09 -20.05 -39.77
C SER A 152 10.67 -20.15 -39.18
N SER A 153 10.45 -19.62 -37.97
CA SER A 153 9.14 -19.43 -37.36
C SER A 153 9.10 -18.19 -36.46
N THR A 154 7.93 -17.60 -36.25
CA THR A 154 7.72 -16.62 -35.18
C THR A 154 7.98 -17.28 -33.81
N ALA A 155 8.51 -16.52 -32.85
CA ALA A 155 8.77 -17.02 -31.51
C ALA A 155 7.50 -17.15 -30.66
N VAL A 156 7.42 -18.22 -29.85
CA VAL A 156 6.50 -18.35 -28.72
C VAL A 156 7.24 -18.09 -27.42
N ALA A 157 6.61 -17.48 -26.42
CA ALA A 157 7.27 -17.22 -25.15
C ALA A 157 6.43 -17.56 -23.92
N VAL A 158 7.13 -17.84 -22.83
CA VAL A 158 6.57 -18.03 -21.49
C VAL A 158 7.37 -17.19 -20.50
N ASN A 159 6.69 -16.61 -19.52
CA ASN A 159 7.35 -15.87 -18.44
C ASN A 159 8.07 -16.85 -17.50
N THR A 160 9.12 -16.38 -16.84
CA THR A 160 9.65 -17.10 -15.69
C THR A 160 8.64 -17.00 -14.52
N PRO A 161 8.45 -18.06 -13.71
CA PRO A 161 7.47 -18.07 -12.62
C PRO A 161 7.73 -17.03 -11.54
N ASP A 162 9.00 -16.67 -11.33
CA ASP A 162 9.43 -15.61 -10.41
C ASP A 162 9.20 -14.19 -10.99
N GLY A 163 8.72 -14.08 -12.22
CA GLY A 163 8.46 -12.82 -12.90
C GLY A 163 9.73 -12.03 -13.27
N THR A 164 10.92 -12.62 -13.18
CA THR A 164 12.20 -11.95 -13.44
C THR A 164 12.57 -11.86 -14.92
N GLY A 165 11.89 -12.62 -15.79
CA GLY A 165 12.22 -12.69 -17.21
C GLY A 165 11.20 -13.47 -18.04
N ALA A 166 11.59 -13.80 -19.27
CA ALA A 166 10.84 -14.66 -20.17
C ALA A 166 11.77 -15.56 -20.99
N SER A 167 11.26 -16.67 -21.48
CA SER A 167 11.95 -17.56 -22.41
C SER A 167 11.19 -17.61 -23.72
N ALA A 168 11.82 -17.21 -24.82
CA ALA A 168 11.30 -17.30 -26.17
C ALA A 168 11.86 -18.53 -26.87
N PHE A 169 11.04 -19.16 -27.72
CA PHE A 169 11.38 -20.36 -28.47
C PHE A 169 10.94 -20.21 -29.91
N ALA A 170 11.84 -20.55 -30.84
CA ALA A 170 11.57 -20.50 -32.28
C ALA A 170 12.31 -21.64 -32.98
N ARG A 171 11.87 -21.96 -34.19
CA ARG A 171 12.57 -22.91 -35.06
C ARG A 171 13.61 -22.16 -35.90
N GLY A 172 14.83 -22.67 -35.96
CA GLY A 172 15.90 -22.19 -36.85
C GLY A 172 15.70 -22.64 -38.30
N HIS A 173 16.45 -22.06 -39.23
CA HIS A 173 16.44 -22.50 -40.63
C HIS A 173 17.03 -23.91 -40.86
N ASP A 174 17.83 -24.36 -39.90
CA ASP A 174 18.36 -25.72 -39.76
C ASP A 174 17.31 -26.73 -39.23
N GLY A 175 16.11 -26.26 -38.91
CA GLY A 175 15.00 -27.06 -38.42
C GLY A 175 15.04 -27.38 -36.93
N TYR A 176 16.01 -26.87 -36.15
CA TYR A 176 16.11 -27.14 -34.71
C TYR A 176 15.37 -26.09 -33.87
N VAL A 177 15.03 -26.44 -32.63
CA VAL A 177 14.43 -25.51 -31.66
C VAL A 177 15.51 -24.71 -30.95
N TYR A 178 15.37 -23.39 -30.95
CA TYR A 178 16.24 -22.44 -30.27
C TYR A 178 15.51 -21.76 -29.12
N ASN A 179 16.26 -21.37 -28.09
CA ASN A 179 15.80 -20.60 -26.95
C ASN A 179 16.59 -19.29 -26.83
N ALA A 180 15.89 -18.19 -26.55
CA ALA A 180 16.46 -16.93 -26.09
C ALA A 180 15.82 -16.53 -24.76
N PHE A 181 16.63 -16.02 -23.84
CA PHE A 181 16.16 -15.60 -22.51
C PHE A 181 16.12 -14.07 -22.41
N TYR A 182 15.00 -13.53 -21.96
CA TYR A 182 14.85 -12.12 -21.62
C TYR A 182 15.12 -11.89 -20.14
N SER A 183 16.06 -10.97 -19.84
CA SER A 183 16.34 -10.52 -18.48
C SER A 183 15.68 -9.17 -18.23
N ARG A 184 14.86 -9.05 -17.19
CA ARG A 184 14.29 -7.75 -16.79
C ARG A 184 15.35 -6.78 -16.27
N THR A 185 16.42 -7.29 -15.66
CA THR A 185 17.48 -6.45 -15.10
C THR A 185 18.22 -5.69 -16.19
N SER A 186 18.56 -6.36 -17.29
CA SER A 186 19.21 -5.72 -18.44
C SER A 186 18.23 -5.18 -19.48
N SER A 187 16.93 -5.54 -19.38
CA SER A 187 15.90 -5.25 -20.37
C SER A 187 16.26 -5.71 -21.78
N THR A 188 16.98 -6.83 -21.90
CA THR A 188 17.48 -7.36 -23.17
C THR A 188 17.26 -8.86 -23.30
N TRP A 189 17.16 -9.32 -24.55
CA TRP A 189 17.20 -10.73 -24.92
C TRP A 189 18.65 -11.19 -25.06
N GLY A 190 18.99 -12.33 -24.47
CA GLY A 190 20.22 -13.05 -24.71
C GLY A 190 20.22 -13.76 -26.07
N ALA A 191 21.41 -14.09 -26.56
CA ALA A 191 21.60 -14.78 -27.84
C ALA A 191 20.79 -16.07 -27.97
N TRP A 192 20.37 -16.40 -29.19
CA TRP A 192 19.71 -17.67 -29.45
C TRP A 192 20.68 -18.83 -29.22
N SER A 193 20.25 -19.81 -28.43
CA SER A 193 20.97 -21.04 -28.15
C SER A 193 20.10 -22.24 -28.54
N ARG A 194 20.70 -23.24 -29.20
CA ARG A 194 19.96 -24.44 -29.59
C ARG A 194 19.56 -25.21 -28.32
N VAL A 195 18.30 -25.62 -28.22
CA VAL A 195 17.85 -26.51 -27.15
C VAL A 195 18.62 -27.83 -27.29
N PRO A 196 19.29 -28.32 -26.22
CA PRO A 196 20.16 -29.50 -26.31
C PRO A 196 19.48 -30.69 -26.98
N ASN A 197 20.18 -31.31 -27.93
CA ASN A 197 19.71 -32.49 -28.67
C ASN A 197 18.34 -32.31 -29.35
N SER A 198 17.94 -31.08 -29.70
CA SER A 198 16.71 -30.84 -30.46
C SER A 198 16.67 -31.70 -31.73
N PRO A 199 15.57 -32.41 -32.00
CA PRO A 199 15.33 -33.02 -33.30
C PRO A 199 15.03 -31.94 -34.35
N VAL A 200 15.09 -32.33 -35.63
CA VAL A 200 14.60 -31.49 -36.73
C VAL A 200 13.06 -31.50 -36.70
N VAL A 201 12.45 -30.32 -36.66
CA VAL A 201 11.01 -30.12 -36.45
C VAL A 201 10.35 -29.37 -37.61
N THR A 202 9.07 -29.64 -37.85
CA THR A 202 8.34 -29.18 -39.05
C THR A 202 7.42 -27.98 -38.81
N GLY A 203 7.22 -27.57 -37.55
CA GLY A 203 6.40 -26.42 -37.18
C GLY A 203 6.93 -25.63 -35.99
N ARG A 204 6.16 -24.63 -35.57
CA ARG A 204 6.44 -23.83 -34.37
C ARG A 204 6.35 -24.71 -33.11
N PRO A 205 7.28 -24.60 -32.15
CA PRO A 205 7.16 -25.31 -30.88
C PRO A 205 5.95 -24.79 -30.08
N ALA A 206 5.35 -25.65 -29.25
CA ALA A 206 4.41 -25.27 -28.22
C ALA A 206 5.08 -25.35 -26.85
N VAL A 207 4.83 -24.36 -25.99
CA VAL A 207 5.55 -24.20 -24.71
C VAL A 207 4.59 -23.87 -23.58
N VAL A 208 4.86 -24.42 -22.39
CA VAL A 208 4.07 -24.14 -21.19
C VAL A 208 4.91 -24.34 -19.93
N ASN A 209 4.72 -23.49 -18.92
CA ASN A 209 5.25 -23.76 -17.58
C ASN A 209 4.31 -24.67 -16.82
N SER A 210 4.84 -25.59 -16.02
CA SER A 210 4.06 -26.19 -14.94
C SER A 210 3.53 -25.09 -14.02
N SER A 211 2.32 -25.24 -13.48
CA SER A 211 1.72 -24.19 -12.65
C SER A 211 2.43 -24.02 -11.30
N ASP A 212 3.18 -25.03 -10.85
CA ASP A 212 4.07 -24.91 -9.68
C ASP A 212 5.39 -24.18 -9.98
N GLY A 213 5.62 -23.80 -11.24
CA GLY A 213 6.79 -23.08 -11.70
C GLY A 213 8.08 -23.89 -11.74
N LYS A 214 8.08 -25.19 -11.41
CA LYS A 214 9.31 -25.99 -11.35
C LYS A 214 9.84 -26.40 -12.72
N GLU A 215 8.95 -26.51 -13.70
CA GLU A 215 9.27 -27.08 -15.01
C GLU A 215 8.75 -26.20 -16.14
N LEU A 216 9.50 -26.18 -17.24
CA LEU A 216 9.07 -25.63 -18.53
C LEU A 216 9.05 -26.76 -19.54
N HIS A 217 7.93 -26.96 -20.22
CA HIS A 217 7.73 -28.05 -21.18
C HIS A 217 7.72 -27.48 -22.60
N ILE A 218 8.40 -28.18 -23.52
CA ILE A 218 8.44 -27.87 -24.94
C ILE A 218 7.94 -29.08 -25.71
N PHE A 219 7.06 -28.81 -26.67
CA PHE A 219 6.50 -29.77 -27.60
C PHE A 219 6.79 -29.35 -29.03
N ALA A 220 7.18 -30.30 -29.87
CA ALA A 220 7.36 -30.06 -31.29
C ALA A 220 7.12 -31.33 -32.10
N THR A 221 6.63 -31.18 -33.32
CA THR A 221 6.46 -32.29 -34.27
C THR A 221 7.74 -32.44 -35.09
N ASP A 222 8.36 -33.61 -35.03
CA ASP A 222 9.57 -33.89 -35.81
C ASP A 222 9.27 -34.08 -37.32
N SER A 223 10.32 -34.20 -38.13
CA SER A 223 10.21 -34.43 -39.58
C SER A 223 9.52 -35.75 -39.96
N GLY A 224 9.47 -36.72 -39.04
CA GLY A 224 8.75 -37.98 -39.22
C GLY A 224 7.28 -37.90 -38.80
N GLY A 225 6.81 -36.75 -38.30
CA GLY A 225 5.45 -36.54 -37.80
C GLY A 225 5.22 -36.99 -36.36
N VAL A 226 6.28 -37.31 -35.59
CA VAL A 226 6.17 -37.73 -34.19
C VAL A 226 6.14 -36.51 -33.28
N LEU A 227 5.22 -36.49 -32.33
CA LEU A 227 5.18 -35.48 -31.27
C LEU A 227 6.30 -35.74 -30.26
N ARG A 228 7.26 -34.81 -30.19
CA ARG A 228 8.41 -34.84 -29.28
C ARG A 228 8.20 -33.89 -28.12
N HIS A 229 8.72 -34.28 -26.96
CA HIS A 229 8.68 -33.52 -25.72
C HIS A 229 10.06 -33.43 -25.06
N CYS A 230 10.40 -32.25 -24.57
CA CYS A 230 11.56 -31.97 -23.72
C CYS A 230 11.10 -31.02 -22.60
N ARG A 231 11.77 -31.06 -21.45
CA ARG A 231 11.52 -30.13 -20.35
C ARG A 231 12.80 -29.53 -19.79
N PHE A 232 12.69 -28.35 -19.22
CA PHE A 232 13.71 -27.71 -18.41
C PHE A 232 13.28 -27.73 -16.94
N VAL A 233 14.11 -28.32 -16.08
CA VAL A 233 13.89 -28.39 -14.62
C VAL A 233 14.63 -27.25 -13.94
N ARG A 234 13.92 -26.43 -13.15
CA ARG A 234 14.51 -25.28 -12.44
C ARG A 234 15.08 -25.67 -11.06
N GLY A 235 16.26 -25.15 -10.73
CA GLY A 235 16.92 -25.30 -9.41
C GLY A 235 17.82 -26.54 -9.26
N GLY A 236 18.72 -26.53 -8.26
CA GLY A 236 19.64 -27.63 -7.95
C GLY A 236 20.57 -28.02 -9.11
N SER A 237 20.73 -29.32 -9.38
CA SER A 237 21.40 -29.89 -10.57
C SER A 237 20.49 -29.94 -11.81
N GLY A 238 19.44 -29.12 -11.87
CA GLY A 238 18.44 -29.10 -12.94
C GLY A 238 18.99 -28.61 -14.29
N GLY A 239 18.26 -28.92 -15.36
CA GLY A 239 18.64 -28.58 -16.73
C GLY A 239 17.64 -29.11 -17.77
N TRP A 240 18.05 -29.11 -19.03
CA TRP A 240 17.29 -29.70 -20.13
C TRP A 240 17.31 -31.22 -20.05
N THR A 241 16.14 -31.85 -20.22
CA THR A 241 16.06 -33.30 -20.41
C THR A 241 16.30 -33.70 -21.86
N ALA A 242 16.52 -34.99 -22.10
CA ALA A 242 16.49 -35.53 -23.46
C ALA A 242 15.10 -35.33 -24.10
N TRP A 243 15.08 -35.24 -25.43
CA TRP A 243 13.84 -35.27 -26.21
C TRP A 243 13.29 -36.69 -26.27
N THR A 244 12.03 -36.85 -25.90
CA THR A 244 11.33 -38.13 -25.89
C THR A 244 10.08 -38.06 -26.75
N ALA A 245 9.63 -39.20 -27.29
CA ALA A 245 8.34 -39.26 -27.98
C ALA A 245 7.22 -39.24 -26.94
N VAL A 246 6.19 -38.40 -27.15
CA VAL A 246 4.98 -38.42 -26.32
C VAL A 246 4.17 -39.68 -26.59
N SER A 247 4.13 -40.11 -27.86
CA SER A 247 3.55 -41.37 -28.32
C SER A 247 4.14 -41.78 -29.66
N SER A 248 3.79 -42.97 -30.15
CA SER A 248 4.12 -43.42 -31.51
C SER A 248 3.20 -42.81 -32.59
N THR A 249 2.10 -42.16 -32.20
CA THR A 249 1.10 -41.60 -33.11
C THR A 249 1.69 -40.47 -33.94
N ARG A 250 1.44 -40.51 -35.25
CA ARG A 250 1.82 -39.44 -36.17
C ARG A 250 0.78 -38.33 -36.17
N VAL A 251 1.23 -37.10 -36.04
CA VAL A 251 0.37 -35.91 -35.89
C VAL A 251 0.55 -34.93 -37.05
N LEU A 252 -0.48 -34.12 -37.28
CA LEU A 252 -0.51 -33.01 -38.23
C LEU A 252 -0.15 -31.71 -37.52
N GLY A 253 0.74 -30.94 -38.15
CA GLY A 253 1.02 -29.56 -37.75
C GLY A 253 1.56 -29.41 -36.32
N ALA A 254 1.27 -28.26 -35.71
CA ALA A 254 1.72 -27.92 -34.37
C ALA A 254 0.75 -28.46 -33.29
N PRO A 255 1.26 -28.98 -32.16
CA PRO A 255 0.45 -29.34 -31.00
C PRO A 255 -0.01 -28.08 -30.25
N SER A 256 -1.00 -28.24 -29.37
CA SER A 256 -1.31 -27.26 -28.30
C SER A 256 -1.09 -27.90 -26.94
N CYS A 257 -0.64 -27.10 -25.97
CA CYS A 257 -0.34 -27.58 -24.62
C CYS A 257 -0.85 -26.62 -23.56
N TYR A 258 -1.17 -27.18 -22.39
CA TYR A 258 -1.64 -26.43 -21.23
C TYR A 258 -1.18 -27.12 -19.93
N ALA A 259 -1.03 -26.37 -18.83
CA ALA A 259 -0.64 -26.90 -17.53
C ALA A 259 -1.64 -26.52 -16.44
N LEU A 260 -2.01 -27.48 -15.57
CA LEU A 260 -2.74 -27.23 -14.33
C LEU A 260 -2.04 -27.93 -13.17
N GLY A 261 -1.54 -27.16 -12.20
CA GLY A 261 -0.72 -27.71 -11.12
C GLY A 261 0.55 -28.33 -11.70
N SER A 262 0.84 -29.58 -11.32
CA SER A 262 1.92 -30.39 -11.90
C SER A 262 1.51 -31.22 -13.13
N LEU A 263 0.23 -31.17 -13.52
CA LEU A 263 -0.29 -31.88 -14.69
C LEU A 263 -0.10 -31.04 -15.95
N VAL A 264 0.55 -31.60 -16.97
CA VAL A 264 0.64 -30.97 -18.30
C VAL A 264 -0.18 -31.79 -19.30
N SER A 265 -1.05 -31.13 -20.03
CA SER A 265 -1.86 -31.72 -21.10
C SER A 265 -1.33 -31.26 -22.46
N VAL A 266 -1.21 -32.19 -23.40
CA VAL A 266 -0.91 -31.87 -24.80
C VAL A 266 -1.97 -32.45 -25.71
N PHE A 267 -2.37 -31.65 -26.69
CA PHE A 267 -3.36 -31.97 -27.71
C PHE A 267 -2.72 -31.94 -29.09
N ALA A 268 -3.07 -32.90 -29.92
CA ALA A 268 -2.64 -32.93 -31.31
C ALA A 268 -3.66 -33.65 -32.18
N THR A 269 -3.71 -33.28 -33.45
CA THR A 269 -4.53 -33.97 -34.45
C THR A 269 -3.68 -35.01 -35.13
N GLY A 270 -4.13 -36.27 -35.16
CA GLY A 270 -3.44 -37.34 -35.89
C GLY A 270 -3.52 -37.14 -37.40
N GLN A 271 -2.65 -37.82 -38.15
CA GLN A 271 -2.73 -37.87 -39.62
C GLN A 271 -4.05 -38.50 -40.12
N ASP A 272 -4.70 -39.29 -39.28
CA ASP A 272 -6.04 -39.83 -39.47
C ASP A 272 -7.17 -38.83 -39.20
N GLY A 273 -6.85 -37.58 -38.86
CA GLY A 273 -7.82 -36.51 -38.60
C GLY A 273 -8.51 -36.60 -37.24
N VAL A 274 -8.02 -37.42 -36.30
CA VAL A 274 -8.58 -37.54 -34.93
C VAL A 274 -7.79 -36.67 -33.95
N VAL A 275 -8.47 -35.84 -33.16
CA VAL A 275 -7.85 -35.07 -32.08
C VAL A 275 -7.64 -35.95 -30.86
N ARG A 276 -6.44 -35.90 -30.29
CA ARG A 276 -5.99 -36.73 -29.16
C ARG A 276 -5.43 -35.88 -28.04
N GLN A 277 -5.47 -36.44 -26.83
CA GLN A 277 -4.89 -35.87 -25.62
C GLN A 277 -3.89 -36.84 -25.00
N ALA A 278 -2.76 -36.33 -24.52
CA ALA A 278 -1.89 -37.03 -23.58
C ALA A 278 -1.66 -36.17 -22.34
N LEU A 279 -1.52 -36.84 -21.19
CA LEU A 279 -1.32 -36.20 -19.89
C LEU A 279 0.05 -36.56 -19.34
N TYR A 280 0.80 -35.56 -18.88
CA TYR A 280 2.07 -35.73 -18.18
C TYR A 280 1.86 -35.54 -16.69
N SER A 281 2.19 -36.56 -15.91
CA SER A 281 2.15 -36.51 -14.45
C SER A 281 3.23 -37.42 -13.86
N SER A 282 3.77 -37.03 -12.71
CA SER A 282 4.77 -37.84 -11.99
C SER A 282 5.96 -38.27 -12.87
N GLY A 283 6.44 -37.38 -13.74
CA GLY A 283 7.62 -37.63 -14.58
C GLY A 283 7.36 -38.40 -15.88
N ARG A 284 6.12 -38.84 -16.16
CA ARG A 284 5.79 -39.73 -17.30
C ARG A 284 4.55 -39.29 -18.07
N TRP A 285 4.49 -39.67 -19.34
CA TRP A 285 3.32 -39.54 -20.19
C TRP A 285 2.36 -40.71 -19.98
N GLY A 286 1.08 -40.40 -19.82
CA GLY A 286 0.00 -41.35 -19.98
C GLY A 286 -0.28 -41.64 -21.46
N THR A 287 -1.18 -42.59 -21.72
CA THR A 287 -1.57 -42.97 -23.08
C THR A 287 -2.17 -41.81 -23.86
N MET A 288 -1.73 -41.63 -25.10
CA MET A 288 -2.34 -40.67 -26.03
C MET A 288 -3.71 -41.18 -26.47
N SER A 289 -4.75 -40.59 -25.89
CA SER A 289 -6.12 -41.08 -25.99
C SER A 289 -6.93 -40.23 -26.97
N ASN A 290 -7.83 -40.87 -27.72
CA ASN A 290 -8.75 -40.16 -28.61
C ASN A 290 -9.72 -39.31 -27.79
N LEU A 291 -9.93 -38.06 -28.19
CA LEU A 291 -10.96 -37.23 -27.57
C LEU A 291 -12.36 -37.60 -28.03
N ASP A 292 -12.50 -38.34 -29.14
CA ASP A 292 -13.72 -39.05 -29.56
C ASP A 292 -13.46 -39.87 -30.85
N GLY A 293 -14.51 -40.43 -31.46
CA GLY A 293 -14.46 -41.12 -32.76
C GLY A 293 -14.39 -40.23 -34.01
N ARG A 294 -14.44 -38.90 -33.89
CA ARG A 294 -14.43 -37.98 -35.05
C ARG A 294 -13.03 -37.88 -35.68
N ASN A 295 -12.95 -38.02 -37.02
CA ASN A 295 -11.70 -38.23 -37.77
C ASN A 295 -11.54 -37.33 -39.02
N ASP A 296 -12.28 -36.22 -39.10
CA ASP A 296 -12.27 -35.31 -40.24
C ASP A 296 -11.53 -33.99 -39.97
N PHE A 297 -10.75 -33.89 -38.89
CA PHE A 297 -9.96 -32.70 -38.57
C PHE A 297 -8.75 -32.53 -39.49
N ALA A 298 -8.41 -31.27 -39.81
CA ALA A 298 -7.37 -30.89 -40.77
C ALA A 298 -6.34 -29.89 -40.22
N SER A 299 -6.50 -29.45 -38.98
CA SER A 299 -5.58 -28.52 -38.33
C SER A 299 -5.14 -29.04 -36.96
N GLY A 300 -4.06 -28.47 -36.42
CA GLY A 300 -3.78 -28.59 -35.00
C GLY A 300 -4.96 -28.04 -34.17
N PRO A 301 -5.24 -28.62 -32.99
CA PRO A 301 -6.27 -28.12 -32.09
C PRO A 301 -5.76 -26.91 -31.32
N SER A 302 -6.67 -26.03 -30.89
CA SER A 302 -6.37 -24.97 -29.93
C SER A 302 -7.11 -25.26 -28.62
N ALA A 303 -6.40 -25.12 -27.50
CA ALA A 303 -6.92 -25.47 -26.18
C ALA A 303 -6.72 -24.33 -25.19
N VAL A 304 -7.70 -24.09 -24.32
CA VAL A 304 -7.62 -23.13 -23.22
C VAL A 304 -8.35 -23.65 -22.01
N ASN A 305 -7.95 -23.22 -20.82
CA ASN A 305 -8.61 -23.54 -19.56
C ASN A 305 -9.29 -22.28 -19.01
N SER A 306 -10.38 -22.45 -18.30
CA SER A 306 -11.02 -21.41 -17.52
C SER A 306 -10.06 -20.89 -16.43
N PRO A 307 -10.21 -19.63 -15.97
CA PRO A 307 -9.23 -19.03 -15.04
C PRO A 307 -9.23 -19.72 -13.67
N ASP A 308 -10.38 -20.25 -13.26
CA ASP A 308 -10.57 -21.04 -12.04
C ASP A 308 -10.07 -22.49 -12.18
N GLY A 309 -9.65 -22.87 -13.39
CA GLY A 309 -9.15 -24.19 -13.72
C GLY A 309 -10.17 -25.31 -13.73
N THR A 310 -11.47 -25.01 -13.67
CA THR A 310 -12.56 -26.00 -13.60
C THR A 310 -12.96 -26.57 -14.96
N GLN A 311 -12.64 -25.87 -16.05
CA GLN A 311 -13.08 -26.22 -17.40
C GLN A 311 -11.96 -26.09 -18.43
N LEU A 312 -11.80 -27.09 -19.29
CA LEU A 312 -10.89 -27.03 -20.44
C LEU A 312 -11.68 -27.08 -21.75
N ASP A 313 -11.45 -26.11 -22.63
CA ASP A 313 -12.07 -26.03 -23.94
C ASP A 313 -11.04 -26.32 -25.04
N VAL A 314 -11.44 -27.13 -26.00
CA VAL A 314 -10.64 -27.50 -27.17
C VAL A 314 -11.45 -27.24 -28.43
N ILE A 315 -10.85 -26.56 -29.40
CA ILE A 315 -11.43 -26.30 -30.71
C ILE A 315 -10.52 -26.85 -31.80
N ALA A 316 -11.12 -27.43 -32.84
CA ALA A 316 -10.38 -27.91 -34.01
C ALA A 316 -11.20 -27.68 -35.30
N ARG A 317 -10.49 -27.54 -36.42
CA ARG A 317 -11.09 -27.31 -37.74
C ARG A 317 -11.13 -28.58 -38.57
N THR A 318 -12.26 -28.85 -39.20
CA THR A 318 -12.44 -29.97 -40.14
C THR A 318 -11.81 -29.70 -41.49
N LYS A 319 -11.67 -30.75 -42.32
CA LYS A 319 -11.26 -30.66 -43.74
C LYS A 319 -12.21 -29.76 -44.55
N SER A 320 -13.49 -29.75 -44.21
CA SER A 320 -14.51 -28.86 -44.81
C SER A 320 -14.47 -27.42 -44.29
N GLY A 321 -13.58 -27.12 -43.35
CA GLY A 321 -13.43 -25.77 -42.79
C GLY A 321 -14.39 -25.44 -41.65
N LEU A 322 -15.19 -26.39 -41.15
CA LEU A 322 -16.06 -26.16 -40.00
C LEU A 322 -15.25 -26.22 -38.69
N LEU A 323 -15.64 -25.43 -37.70
CA LEU A 323 -15.07 -25.51 -36.34
C LEU A 323 -15.95 -26.38 -35.45
N TYR A 324 -15.30 -27.21 -34.64
CA TYR A 324 -15.95 -27.97 -33.58
C TYR A 324 -15.27 -27.68 -32.26
N ALA A 325 -16.08 -27.52 -31.22
CA ALA A 325 -15.64 -27.34 -29.85
C ALA A 325 -15.97 -28.57 -29.01
N LYS A 326 -15.14 -28.81 -28.00
CA LYS A 326 -15.33 -29.82 -26.97
C LYS A 326 -14.88 -29.27 -25.63
N THR A 327 -15.64 -29.54 -24.59
CA THR A 327 -15.42 -28.99 -23.25
C THR A 327 -15.25 -30.12 -22.25
N TYR A 328 -14.24 -30.03 -21.42
CA TYR A 328 -14.04 -30.89 -20.25
C TYR A 328 -14.43 -30.13 -19.00
N LYS A 329 -15.39 -30.66 -18.21
CA LYS A 329 -15.73 -30.14 -16.89
C LYS A 329 -15.09 -30.99 -15.80
N ARG A 330 -14.48 -30.36 -14.80
CA ARG A 330 -13.94 -31.03 -13.60
C ARG A 330 -14.97 -31.14 -12.49
N GLY A 331 -14.81 -32.14 -11.63
CA GLY A 331 -15.65 -32.38 -10.45
C GLY A 331 -16.31 -33.76 -10.46
N SER A 332 -17.05 -34.07 -9.39
CA SER A 332 -17.84 -35.31 -9.31
C SER A 332 -18.91 -35.33 -10.40
N GLY A 333 -18.82 -36.28 -11.34
CA GLY A 333 -19.68 -36.35 -12.53
C GLY A 333 -19.19 -35.53 -13.73
N GLY A 334 -17.98 -34.94 -13.65
CA GLY A 334 -17.33 -34.24 -14.75
C GLY A 334 -16.81 -35.17 -15.85
N GLY A 335 -16.55 -34.62 -17.04
CA GLY A 335 -16.13 -35.37 -18.20
C GLY A 335 -16.03 -34.51 -19.45
N TRP A 336 -15.60 -35.15 -20.54
CA TRP A 336 -15.57 -34.55 -21.87
C TRP A 336 -16.99 -34.54 -22.47
N SER A 337 -17.41 -33.40 -23.01
CA SER A 337 -18.64 -33.28 -23.81
C SER A 337 -18.49 -34.01 -25.16
N ASN A 338 -19.57 -34.20 -25.92
CA ASN A 338 -19.46 -34.54 -27.34
C ASN A 338 -18.86 -33.35 -28.14
N TRP A 339 -18.35 -33.63 -29.34
CA TRP A 339 -17.97 -32.56 -30.28
C TRP A 339 -19.21 -31.84 -30.77
N THR A 340 -19.24 -30.51 -30.61
CA THR A 340 -20.36 -29.67 -31.05
C THR A 340 -19.88 -28.72 -32.15
N ALA A 341 -20.64 -28.65 -33.25
CA ALA A 341 -20.34 -27.73 -34.34
C ALA A 341 -20.50 -26.29 -33.85
N TRP A 342 -19.48 -25.47 -34.06
CA TRP A 342 -19.56 -24.04 -33.84
C TRP A 342 -20.10 -23.39 -35.12
N GLN A 343 -21.40 -23.08 -35.14
CA GLN A 343 -22.10 -22.66 -36.35
C GLN A 343 -21.78 -21.22 -36.77
N VAL A 344 -20.62 -20.98 -37.37
CA VAL A 344 -20.36 -19.74 -38.12
C VAL A 344 -19.37 -20.02 -39.26
N GLY A 345 -19.85 -20.12 -40.51
CA GLY A 345 -19.00 -20.07 -41.71
C GLY A 345 -18.01 -21.23 -41.94
N SER A 346 -17.21 -21.10 -43.01
CA SER A 346 -16.09 -21.99 -43.32
C SER A 346 -14.76 -21.24 -43.12
N PHE A 347 -13.80 -21.90 -42.48
CA PHE A 347 -12.49 -21.36 -42.14
C PHE A 347 -11.39 -22.08 -42.93
N SER A 348 -10.34 -21.34 -43.27
CA SER A 348 -9.16 -21.86 -43.97
C SER A 348 -7.95 -22.10 -43.04
N ALA A 349 -7.89 -21.42 -41.89
CA ALA A 349 -6.78 -21.46 -40.95
C ALA A 349 -7.06 -22.33 -39.71
N ALA A 350 -6.02 -22.73 -38.99
CA ALA A 350 -6.17 -23.36 -37.68
C ALA A 350 -6.82 -22.37 -36.69
N PRO A 351 -7.71 -22.82 -35.79
CA PRO A 351 -8.34 -21.94 -34.82
C PRO A 351 -7.33 -21.48 -33.75
N THR A 352 -7.59 -20.32 -33.16
CA THR A 352 -6.91 -19.86 -31.94
C THR A 352 -7.96 -19.58 -30.89
N LEU A 353 -7.82 -20.21 -29.72
CA LEU A 353 -8.67 -20.02 -28.56
C LEU A 353 -7.91 -19.18 -27.52
N ALA A 354 -8.59 -18.20 -26.93
CA ALA A 354 -8.07 -17.40 -25.84
C ALA A 354 -9.14 -17.27 -24.76
N ASN A 355 -8.71 -17.26 -23.50
CA ASN A 355 -9.62 -17.09 -22.39
C ASN A 355 -9.92 -15.60 -22.20
N TRP A 356 -11.20 -15.28 -22.05
CA TRP A 356 -11.75 -13.95 -21.87
C TRP A 356 -12.41 -13.83 -20.50
N HIS A 357 -11.62 -13.75 -19.42
CA HIS A 357 -12.16 -13.55 -18.07
C HIS A 357 -11.15 -12.81 -17.17
N THR A 358 -11.66 -11.88 -16.36
CA THR A 358 -10.93 -11.22 -15.25
C THR A 358 -10.54 -12.25 -14.21
N ARG A 359 -9.30 -12.21 -13.71
CA ARG A 359 -9.03 -12.76 -12.38
C ARG A 359 -9.80 -11.87 -11.39
N THR A 360 -10.97 -12.31 -11.02
CA THR A 360 -11.77 -11.71 -9.95
C THR A 360 -11.12 -12.10 -8.61
N MET A 361 -11.05 -11.16 -7.66
CA MET A 361 -10.60 -11.45 -6.29
C MET A 361 -11.43 -12.61 -5.73
N THR A 362 -10.82 -13.62 -5.15
CA THR A 362 -11.56 -14.73 -4.53
C THR A 362 -12.20 -14.31 -3.21
N VAL A 363 -13.25 -15.01 -2.79
CA VAL A 363 -13.88 -14.81 -1.47
C VAL A 363 -12.86 -14.93 -0.33
N ALA A 364 -11.90 -15.87 -0.46
CA ALA A 364 -10.84 -16.07 0.51
C ALA A 364 -9.88 -14.87 0.59
N GLU A 365 -9.50 -14.29 -0.56
CA GLU A 365 -8.69 -13.08 -0.63
C GLU A 365 -9.43 -11.88 -0.02
N ALA A 366 -10.71 -11.68 -0.36
CA ALA A 366 -11.54 -10.62 0.22
C ALA A 366 -11.63 -10.76 1.75
N ARG A 367 -11.90 -11.98 2.23
CA ARG A 367 -11.97 -12.29 3.66
C ARG A 367 -10.64 -12.01 4.36
N GLN A 368 -9.51 -12.38 3.76
CA GLN A 368 -8.18 -12.13 4.31
C GLN A 368 -7.89 -10.62 4.43
N GLN A 369 -8.30 -9.80 3.46
CA GLN A 369 -8.07 -8.36 3.49
C GLN A 369 -8.91 -7.64 4.56
N VAL A 370 -10.13 -8.10 4.83
CA VAL A 370 -11.04 -7.45 5.80
C VAL A 370 -10.84 -8.04 7.20
N PHE A 371 -10.86 -9.36 7.32
CA PHE A 371 -10.93 -10.09 8.59
C PHE A 371 -9.65 -10.89 8.92
N GLY A 372 -8.62 -10.83 8.08
CA GLY A 372 -7.36 -11.55 8.34
C GLY A 372 -6.66 -11.11 9.63
N ALA A 373 -5.79 -11.95 10.17
CA ALA A 373 -5.08 -11.66 11.42
C ALA A 373 -3.98 -10.60 11.27
N ASN A 374 -3.42 -10.44 10.07
CA ASN A 374 -2.32 -9.52 9.75
C ASN A 374 -2.63 -8.78 8.46
N ASP A 375 -2.12 -7.55 8.34
CA ASP A 375 -2.22 -6.72 7.12
C ASP A 375 -3.67 -6.64 6.60
N SER A 376 -4.62 -6.47 7.52
CA SER A 376 -6.06 -6.44 7.27
C SER A 376 -6.72 -5.23 7.94
N VAL A 377 -7.95 -4.91 7.52
CA VAL A 377 -8.78 -3.88 8.17
C VAL A 377 -8.94 -4.17 9.67
N THR A 378 -9.25 -5.42 10.03
CA THR A 378 -9.47 -5.81 11.43
C THR A 378 -8.20 -5.64 12.27
N ALA A 379 -7.04 -6.04 11.73
CA ALA A 379 -5.76 -5.84 12.41
C ALA A 379 -5.46 -4.35 12.61
N TRP A 380 -5.70 -3.53 11.59
CA TRP A 380 -5.49 -2.08 11.66
C TRP A 380 -6.38 -1.41 12.71
N MET A 381 -7.67 -1.73 12.71
CA MET A 381 -8.65 -1.19 13.65
C MET A 381 -8.27 -1.55 15.09
N LYS A 382 -7.86 -2.79 15.32
CA LYS A 382 -7.43 -3.27 16.64
C LYS A 382 -6.20 -2.51 17.13
N GLU A 383 -5.19 -2.32 16.29
CA GLU A 383 -3.96 -1.61 16.65
C GLU A 383 -4.22 -0.11 16.89
N ASN A 384 -4.88 0.58 15.95
CA ASN A 384 -5.10 2.04 16.03
C ASN A 384 -6.05 2.44 17.16
N SER A 385 -6.98 1.57 17.53
CA SER A 385 -7.93 1.79 18.63
C SER A 385 -7.45 1.27 19.98
N PHE A 386 -6.27 0.63 20.06
CA PHE A 386 -5.78 -0.06 21.25
C PHE A 386 -6.78 -1.11 21.77
N GLY A 387 -7.40 -1.83 20.84
CA GLY A 387 -8.41 -2.87 21.12
C GLY A 387 -9.80 -2.34 21.49
N LYS A 388 -10.01 -1.03 21.54
CA LYS A 388 -11.31 -0.41 21.87
C LYS A 388 -12.36 -0.52 20.77
N PHE A 389 -11.96 -0.82 19.54
CA PHE A 389 -12.85 -1.02 18.42
C PHE A 389 -12.48 -2.31 17.68
N GLN A 390 -13.49 -3.15 17.42
CA GLN A 390 -13.32 -4.45 16.78
C GLN A 390 -14.43 -4.67 15.74
N LEU A 391 -14.04 -5.24 14.61
CA LEU A 391 -14.96 -5.71 13.58
C LEU A 391 -15.23 -7.19 13.79
N GLN A 392 -16.46 -7.60 13.58
CA GLN A 392 -16.87 -9.00 13.54
C GLN A 392 -17.42 -9.31 12.15
N GLU A 393 -17.07 -10.49 11.63
CA GLU A 393 -17.66 -10.96 10.39
C GLU A 393 -19.12 -11.35 10.62
N ALA A 394 -20.03 -10.65 9.95
CA ALA A 394 -21.44 -11.00 9.92
C ALA A 394 -21.72 -12.01 8.80
N PHE A 395 -21.21 -11.73 7.60
CA PHE A 395 -21.30 -12.58 6.42
C PHE A 395 -20.40 -12.04 5.30
N ILE A 396 -19.89 -12.93 4.45
CA ILE A 396 -19.26 -12.59 3.17
C ILE A 396 -19.94 -13.39 2.06
N SER A 397 -20.42 -12.70 1.01
CA SER A 397 -21.09 -13.40 -0.10
C SER A 397 -20.10 -14.12 -1.01
N ASN A 398 -20.59 -14.99 -1.89
CA ASN A 398 -19.88 -15.25 -3.14
C ASN A 398 -19.99 -14.01 -4.05
N TRP A 399 -19.31 -14.01 -5.20
CA TRP A 399 -19.63 -13.04 -6.25
C TRP A 399 -21.07 -13.23 -6.71
N LEU A 400 -21.86 -12.18 -6.60
CA LEU A 400 -23.25 -12.16 -7.03
C LEU A 400 -23.34 -11.39 -8.33
N THR A 401 -23.95 -12.00 -9.34
CA THR A 401 -24.32 -11.30 -10.57
C THR A 401 -25.64 -10.58 -10.37
N MET A 402 -25.63 -9.25 -10.45
CA MET A 402 -26.85 -8.45 -10.35
C MET A 402 -27.52 -8.35 -11.73
N PRO A 403 -28.84 -8.62 -11.82
CA PRO A 403 -29.57 -8.46 -13.06
C PRO A 403 -29.69 -6.98 -13.45
N ASP A 404 -29.68 -6.70 -14.74
CA ASP A 404 -29.93 -5.37 -15.29
C ASP A 404 -31.28 -4.83 -14.80
N ASP A 405 -31.32 -3.53 -14.55
CA ASP A 405 -32.53 -2.82 -14.21
C ASP A 405 -33.53 -2.83 -15.38
N PRO A 406 -34.70 -3.47 -15.23
CA PRO A 406 -35.67 -3.58 -16.32
C PRO A 406 -36.33 -2.24 -16.67
N THR A 407 -36.11 -1.18 -15.88
CA THR A 407 -36.71 0.14 -16.09
C THR A 407 -35.86 1.10 -16.91
N THR A 408 -34.63 0.71 -17.28
CA THR A 408 -33.74 1.53 -18.12
C THR A 408 -33.31 0.78 -19.38
N THR A 409 -33.07 1.53 -20.45
CA THR A 409 -32.49 1.04 -21.71
C THR A 409 -31.00 1.36 -21.83
N ILE A 410 -30.40 1.95 -20.80
CA ILE A 410 -29.00 2.42 -20.76
C ILE A 410 -28.12 1.30 -20.18
N ASP A 411 -26.89 1.19 -20.69
CA ASP A 411 -25.86 0.30 -20.16
C ASP A 411 -25.59 0.55 -18.66
N GLU A 412 -25.80 -0.48 -17.85
CA GLU A 412 -25.54 -0.49 -16.40
C GLU A 412 -24.21 -1.17 -16.05
N SER A 413 -23.15 -0.83 -16.79
CA SER A 413 -21.78 -1.18 -16.41
C SER A 413 -21.52 -0.91 -14.92
N SER A 414 -20.61 -1.64 -14.28
CA SER A 414 -20.33 -1.45 -12.84
C SER A 414 -20.04 0.01 -12.53
N TYR A 415 -19.35 0.70 -13.45
CA TYR A 415 -19.08 2.11 -13.32
C TYR A 415 -20.36 2.98 -13.38
N GLU A 416 -21.19 2.89 -14.42
CA GLU A 416 -22.41 3.71 -14.59
C GLU A 416 -23.52 3.34 -13.58
N PHE A 417 -23.53 2.10 -13.10
CA PHE A 417 -24.38 1.67 -12.01
C PHE A 417 -24.06 2.45 -10.71
N PHE A 418 -22.78 2.58 -10.35
CA PHE A 418 -22.36 3.31 -9.15
C PHE A 418 -22.21 4.83 -9.33
N HIS A 419 -21.97 5.32 -10.55
CA HIS A 419 -21.67 6.73 -10.81
C HIS A 419 -22.83 7.52 -11.42
N GLY A 420 -23.94 6.85 -11.75
CA GLY A 420 -25.14 7.46 -12.27
C GLY A 420 -25.93 8.26 -11.21
N PRO A 421 -26.87 9.13 -11.65
CA PRO A 421 -27.64 10.03 -10.78
C PRO A 421 -28.64 9.32 -9.85
N ASP A 422 -28.90 8.03 -10.06
CA ASP A 422 -29.96 7.25 -9.40
C ASP A 422 -29.43 6.20 -8.41
N TYR A 423 -28.45 6.63 -7.62
CA TYR A 423 -27.71 5.78 -6.71
C TYR A 423 -28.61 5.11 -5.63
N ALA A 424 -29.61 5.82 -5.09
CA ALA A 424 -30.47 5.30 -4.04
C ALA A 424 -31.32 4.11 -4.48
N ARG A 425 -31.89 4.17 -5.69
CA ARG A 425 -32.69 3.09 -6.26
C ARG A 425 -31.83 1.88 -6.62
N LYS A 426 -30.65 2.10 -7.22
CA LYS A 426 -29.68 1.04 -7.52
C LYS A 426 -29.19 0.34 -6.26
N ALA A 427 -28.98 1.11 -5.19
CA ALA A 427 -28.67 0.57 -3.87
C ALA A 427 -29.79 -0.33 -3.33
N GLN A 428 -31.05 0.05 -3.53
CA GLN A 428 -32.20 -0.78 -3.17
C GLN A 428 -32.24 -2.09 -3.97
N LEU A 429 -31.99 -2.03 -5.28
CA LEU A 429 -31.92 -3.23 -6.13
C LEU A 429 -30.84 -4.21 -5.65
N MET A 430 -29.66 -3.72 -5.27
CA MET A 430 -28.58 -4.57 -4.75
C MET A 430 -28.95 -5.27 -3.44
N VAL A 431 -29.56 -4.54 -2.49
CA VAL A 431 -29.97 -5.11 -1.21
C VAL A 431 -31.07 -6.16 -1.41
N GLN A 432 -32.05 -5.87 -2.27
CA GLN A 432 -33.12 -6.83 -2.61
C GLN A 432 -32.60 -8.06 -3.36
N GLY A 433 -31.70 -7.85 -4.34
CA GLY A 433 -31.05 -8.93 -5.06
C GLY A 433 -30.22 -9.81 -4.12
N PHE A 434 -29.54 -9.21 -3.15
CA PHE A 434 -28.77 -9.93 -2.14
C PHE A 434 -29.64 -10.82 -1.24
N GLU A 435 -30.78 -10.32 -0.75
CA GLU A 435 -31.71 -11.15 0.04
C GLU A 435 -32.33 -12.29 -0.79
N LYS A 436 -32.51 -12.09 -2.09
CA LYS A 436 -33.00 -13.12 -3.02
C LYS A 436 -31.94 -14.19 -3.33
N LEU A 437 -30.70 -13.77 -3.53
CA LEU A 437 -29.59 -14.64 -3.94
C LEU A 437 -28.86 -15.29 -2.75
N THR A 438 -29.12 -14.83 -1.53
CA THR A 438 -28.48 -15.34 -0.31
C THR A 438 -29.51 -15.67 0.78
N SER A 439 -29.07 -16.43 1.78
CA SER A 439 -29.86 -16.71 2.98
C SER A 439 -29.77 -15.60 4.04
N PHE A 440 -29.00 -14.53 3.80
CA PHE A 440 -28.82 -13.46 4.78
C PHE A 440 -30.09 -12.62 4.92
N ARG A 441 -30.41 -12.20 6.16
CA ARG A 441 -31.60 -11.40 6.48
C ARG A 441 -31.22 -10.29 7.44
N PHE A 442 -31.52 -9.05 7.05
CA PHE A 442 -31.08 -7.85 7.77
C PHE A 442 -31.81 -7.62 9.09
N ASN A 443 -33.10 -7.97 9.16
CA ASN A 443 -33.92 -7.79 10.38
C ASN A 443 -33.36 -8.46 11.64
N ARG A 444 -32.45 -9.44 11.51
CA ARG A 444 -31.74 -10.05 12.65
C ARG A 444 -30.78 -9.09 13.36
N TYR A 445 -30.43 -7.99 12.70
CA TYR A 445 -29.54 -6.97 13.21
C TYR A 445 -30.28 -5.69 13.63
N ASP A 446 -31.61 -5.65 13.57
CA ASP A 446 -32.43 -4.58 14.18
C ASP A 446 -32.52 -4.86 15.68
N THR A 447 -31.46 -4.51 16.41
CA THR A 447 -31.26 -4.84 17.81
C THR A 447 -32.08 -3.96 18.76
N ASN A 448 -32.43 -2.75 18.31
CA ASN A 448 -33.26 -1.83 19.08
C ASN A 448 -34.75 -1.91 18.73
N HIS A 449 -35.12 -2.73 17.73
CA HIS A 449 -36.49 -2.97 17.26
C HIS A 449 -37.21 -1.71 16.79
N ASP A 450 -36.48 -0.74 16.24
CA ASP A 450 -37.06 0.50 15.71
C ASP A 450 -37.45 0.40 14.22
N GLY A 451 -37.28 -0.79 13.63
CA GLY A 451 -37.54 -1.06 12.22
C GLY A 451 -36.41 -0.56 11.30
N LYS A 452 -35.26 -0.13 11.84
CA LYS A 452 -34.14 0.40 11.08
C LYS A 452 -32.82 -0.20 11.54
N VAL A 453 -32.21 -0.99 10.66
CA VAL A 453 -30.83 -1.44 10.77
C VAL A 453 -29.89 -0.31 10.38
N THR A 454 -29.44 0.46 11.36
CA THR A 454 -28.48 1.56 11.12
C THR A 454 -27.03 1.06 11.13
N ILE A 455 -26.09 1.94 10.75
CA ILE A 455 -24.64 1.64 10.83
C ILE A 455 -24.15 1.39 12.27
N ASP A 456 -24.97 1.74 13.27
CA ASP A 456 -24.85 1.22 14.62
C ASP A 456 -24.84 -0.29 14.63
N GLU A 457 -25.79 -0.93 13.99
CA GLU A 457 -26.13 -2.31 14.30
C GLU A 457 -25.48 -3.27 13.32
N LEU A 458 -25.36 -2.86 12.05
CA LEU A 458 -24.69 -3.60 11.00
C LEU A 458 -24.02 -2.64 10.02
N MET A 459 -22.74 -2.87 9.75
CA MET A 459 -22.06 -2.22 8.63
C MET A 459 -22.18 -3.08 7.38
N VAL A 460 -22.63 -2.49 6.28
CA VAL A 460 -22.69 -3.14 4.98
C VAL A 460 -21.61 -2.56 4.09
N TYR A 461 -20.65 -3.38 3.66
CA TYR A 461 -19.52 -3.00 2.81
C TYR A 461 -19.59 -3.69 1.45
N TRP A 462 -19.36 -2.95 0.38
CA TRP A 462 -19.50 -3.47 -1.00
C TRP A 462 -18.17 -3.54 -1.73
N ILE A 463 -18.01 -4.59 -2.54
CA ILE A 463 -16.85 -4.76 -3.42
C ILE A 463 -17.37 -5.06 -4.81
N TYR A 464 -16.85 -4.34 -5.82
CA TYR A 464 -17.22 -4.53 -7.22
C TYR A 464 -15.99 -4.39 -8.14
N PRO A 465 -16.00 -5.04 -9.31
CA PRO A 465 -14.98 -4.80 -10.35
C PRO A 465 -15.24 -3.42 -10.98
N GLY A 466 -14.22 -2.54 -11.04
CA GLY A 466 -14.45 -1.14 -11.40
C GLY A 466 -13.22 -0.22 -11.48
N ARG A 467 -13.37 0.92 -12.18
CA ARG A 467 -12.43 2.06 -12.17
C ARG A 467 -12.79 3.12 -11.12
N GLY A 468 -11.82 3.44 -10.26
CA GLY A 468 -11.85 4.60 -9.36
C GLY A 468 -12.54 4.34 -8.01
N ALA A 469 -11.98 4.90 -6.93
CA ALA A 469 -12.64 5.01 -5.64
C ALA A 469 -13.41 6.34 -5.62
N ARG A 470 -14.74 6.28 -5.48
CA ARG A 470 -15.56 7.46 -5.20
C ARG A 470 -16.68 7.08 -4.26
N VAL A 471 -16.55 7.42 -2.98
CA VAL A 471 -17.70 7.48 -2.09
C VAL A 471 -18.66 8.52 -2.65
N ARG A 472 -19.87 8.12 -3.00
CA ARG A 472 -21.00 9.04 -3.09
C ARG A 472 -21.99 8.61 -2.03
N GLY A 473 -22.40 9.60 -1.24
CA GLY A 473 -23.07 9.43 0.05
C GLY A 473 -24.17 8.37 0.02
N ALA A 474 -24.21 7.58 1.10
CA ALA A 474 -25.23 6.58 1.37
C ALA A 474 -26.67 7.07 1.19
N PRO A 475 -27.62 6.24 0.71
CA PRO A 475 -29.02 6.46 0.95
C PRO A 475 -29.22 6.15 2.42
N THR A 476 -29.79 7.11 3.16
CA THR A 476 -29.90 7.02 4.61
C THR A 476 -30.87 5.93 5.08
N SER A 477 -31.69 5.34 4.19
CA SER A 477 -32.67 4.32 4.52
C SER A 477 -33.14 3.54 3.29
N ILE A 478 -32.84 2.24 3.20
CA ILE A 478 -33.31 1.35 2.13
C ILE A 478 -34.26 0.29 2.68
N PRO A 479 -35.52 0.21 2.23
CA PRO A 479 -36.44 -0.81 2.70
C PRO A 479 -36.04 -2.20 2.15
N VAL A 480 -36.07 -3.20 3.01
CA VAL A 480 -35.78 -4.60 2.67
C VAL A 480 -37.01 -5.49 2.81
N SER A 481 -36.96 -6.70 2.25
CA SER A 481 -38.13 -7.60 2.17
C SER A 481 -38.70 -8.01 3.52
N SER A 482 -37.90 -7.89 4.58
CA SER A 482 -38.26 -8.23 5.96
C SER A 482 -38.98 -7.11 6.73
N GLY A 483 -39.30 -5.98 6.09
CA GLY A 483 -40.06 -4.87 6.69
C GLY A 483 -39.21 -3.88 7.51
N VAL A 484 -37.90 -4.08 7.60
CA VAL A 484 -36.95 -3.11 8.17
C VAL A 484 -36.34 -2.23 7.07
N SER A 485 -35.69 -1.12 7.46
CA SER A 485 -34.84 -0.32 6.57
C SER A 485 -33.36 -0.42 6.94
N VAL A 486 -32.46 -0.47 5.97
CA VAL A 486 -31.01 -0.56 6.20
C VAL A 486 -30.32 0.74 5.82
N SER A 487 -29.49 1.28 6.70
CA SER A 487 -28.53 2.34 6.35
C SER A 487 -27.31 1.70 5.71
N LEU A 488 -27.02 2.05 4.46
CA LEU A 488 -25.82 1.57 3.80
C LEU A 488 -24.65 2.51 4.00
N SER A 489 -23.42 2.03 3.87
CA SER A 489 -22.30 2.91 3.60
C SER A 489 -21.40 2.32 2.54
N LEU A 490 -21.14 3.08 1.47
CA LEU A 490 -20.29 2.63 0.38
C LEU A 490 -18.83 2.88 0.73
N GLY A 491 -18.05 1.82 0.84
CA GLY A 491 -16.64 1.90 0.48
C GLY A 491 -16.46 1.23 -0.86
N LEU A 492 -15.81 1.91 -1.82
CA LEU A 492 -15.69 1.46 -3.19
C LEU A 492 -14.23 1.14 -3.53
N PRO A 493 -13.72 -0.06 -3.21
CA PRO A 493 -12.34 -0.35 -3.49
C PRO A 493 -12.24 -1.16 -4.80
N ARG A 494 -11.34 -0.71 -5.69
CA ARG A 494 -11.04 -1.28 -7.01
C ARG A 494 -10.84 -2.81 -6.94
N SER A 495 -11.61 -3.61 -7.68
CA SER A 495 -11.20 -4.98 -8.04
C SER A 495 -10.26 -4.93 -9.26
N ALA A 496 -8.99 -4.71 -8.98
CA ALA A 496 -7.92 -5.40 -9.68
C ALA A 496 -7.28 -6.32 -8.62
N ALA A 497 -6.29 -7.12 -8.96
CA ALA A 497 -5.50 -7.92 -8.00
C ALA A 497 -4.77 -7.10 -6.89
N HIS A 498 -5.18 -5.85 -6.64
CA HIS A 498 -4.57 -4.82 -5.80
C HIS A 498 -5.62 -3.92 -5.10
N THR A 499 -6.70 -4.49 -4.58
CA THR A 499 -7.44 -3.80 -3.51
C THR A 499 -6.54 -3.82 -2.27
N ALA A 500 -6.02 -2.67 -1.85
CA ALA A 500 -5.18 -2.60 -0.66
C ALA A 500 -6.09 -2.54 0.57
N PRO A 501 -5.83 -3.33 1.63
CA PRO A 501 -6.51 -3.20 2.92
C PRO A 501 -6.56 -1.75 3.44
N ALA A 502 -5.53 -0.95 3.14
CA ALA A 502 -5.49 0.48 3.42
C ALA A 502 -6.68 1.25 2.84
N THR A 503 -7.00 1.06 1.55
CA THR A 503 -8.13 1.73 0.89
C THR A 503 -9.45 1.29 1.53
N ILE A 504 -9.62 -0.02 1.77
CA ILE A 504 -10.83 -0.53 2.44
C ILE A 504 -11.02 0.15 3.81
N THR A 505 -9.92 0.30 4.54
CA THR A 505 -9.91 0.91 5.87
C THR A 505 -10.19 2.41 5.82
N GLU A 506 -9.61 3.15 4.86
CA GLU A 506 -9.86 4.59 4.63
C GLU A 506 -11.36 4.83 4.39
N GLU A 507 -11.97 4.06 3.48
CA GLU A 507 -13.40 4.18 3.18
C GLU A 507 -14.30 3.82 4.37
N LEU A 508 -13.91 2.80 5.14
CA LEU A 508 -14.61 2.45 6.38
C LEU A 508 -14.50 3.55 7.43
N CYS A 509 -13.40 4.30 7.47
CA CYS A 509 -13.27 5.42 8.40
C CYS A 509 -14.21 6.58 8.04
N HIS A 510 -14.44 6.86 6.76
CA HIS A 510 -15.46 7.82 6.35
C HIS A 510 -16.85 7.35 6.78
N ALA A 511 -17.16 6.08 6.54
CA ALA A 511 -18.44 5.45 6.86
C ALA A 511 -18.76 5.46 8.37
N LEU A 512 -17.87 4.84 9.16
CA LEU A 512 -18.10 4.52 10.56
C LEU A 512 -17.91 5.73 11.47
N PHE A 513 -16.97 6.60 11.10
CA PHE A 513 -16.46 7.64 11.98
C PHE A 513 -16.74 9.05 11.45
N GLY A 514 -17.19 9.20 10.20
CA GLY A 514 -17.44 10.53 9.62
C GLY A 514 -16.16 11.35 9.49
N LEU A 515 -15.00 10.68 9.34
CA LEU A 515 -13.73 11.35 9.11
C LEU A 515 -13.69 11.91 7.68
N ASP A 516 -12.94 12.98 7.50
CA ASP A 516 -12.89 13.79 6.28
C ASP A 516 -11.57 13.56 5.55
N ASP A 517 -11.58 13.51 4.22
CA ASP A 517 -10.36 13.39 3.43
C ASP A 517 -9.33 14.49 3.74
N LEU A 518 -8.07 14.09 3.86
CA LEU A 518 -6.92 14.99 4.09
C LEU A 518 -5.89 14.95 2.95
N TYR A 519 -6.20 14.37 1.79
CA TYR A 519 -5.31 14.49 0.61
C TYR A 519 -5.43 15.85 -0.08
N GLU A 520 -4.40 16.28 -0.82
CA GLU A 520 -4.40 17.55 -1.54
C GLU A 520 -5.49 17.62 -2.62
N THR A 521 -6.14 18.77 -2.77
CA THR A 521 -7.16 19.00 -3.81
C THR A 521 -6.81 20.22 -4.64
N LYS A 522 -7.32 20.26 -5.88
CA LYS A 522 -7.17 21.43 -6.76
C LYS A 522 -7.84 22.69 -6.18
N ASP A 523 -8.88 22.49 -5.39
CA ASP A 523 -9.67 23.58 -4.79
C ASP A 523 -9.01 24.20 -3.55
N LEU A 524 -7.97 23.56 -3.00
CA LEU A 524 -7.19 24.06 -1.87
C LEU A 524 -5.69 23.82 -2.07
N PRO A 525 -5.05 24.49 -3.05
CA PRO A 525 -3.68 24.18 -3.49
C PRO A 525 -2.59 24.50 -2.46
N SER A 526 -2.91 25.32 -1.45
CA SER A 526 -2.00 25.66 -0.34
C SER A 526 -1.94 24.57 0.75
N TYR A 527 -2.85 23.60 0.71
CA TYR A 527 -2.87 22.49 1.66
C TYR A 527 -2.00 21.34 1.16
N VAL A 528 -1.06 20.90 2.00
CA VAL A 528 -0.06 19.87 1.67
C VAL A 528 -0.51 18.46 2.06
N GLY A 529 -1.58 18.33 2.85
CA GLY A 529 -2.01 17.05 3.43
C GLY A 529 -0.96 16.43 4.37
N PRO A 530 -1.31 15.40 5.16
CA PRO A 530 -0.34 14.62 5.92
C PRO A 530 0.37 13.55 5.07
N GLY A 531 -0.04 13.36 3.82
CA GLY A 531 0.62 12.44 2.89
C GLY A 531 0.63 11.01 3.42
N LYS A 532 1.76 10.33 3.27
CA LYS A 532 1.90 8.92 3.66
C LYS A 532 1.83 8.65 5.17
N LEU A 533 1.65 9.68 6.00
CA LEU A 533 1.78 9.64 7.46
C LEU A 533 0.43 9.54 8.19
N SER A 534 -0.69 9.52 7.45
CA SER A 534 -2.04 9.32 7.98
C SER A 534 -2.91 8.54 6.98
N LEU A 535 -3.78 7.65 7.49
CA LEU A 535 -4.63 6.79 6.65
C LEU A 535 -5.55 7.58 5.73
N ILE A 536 -6.15 8.66 6.24
CA ILE A 536 -7.16 9.48 5.54
C ILE A 536 -6.53 10.44 4.52
N SER A 537 -5.47 10.00 3.85
CA SER A 537 -4.72 10.81 2.89
C SER A 537 -4.31 9.95 1.70
N ASN A 538 -5.28 9.52 0.87
CA ASN A 538 -5.08 8.86 -0.42
C ASN A 538 -3.81 7.99 -0.48
N ASN A 539 -3.80 6.91 0.32
CA ASN A 539 -2.57 6.16 0.57
C ASN A 539 -2.73 4.64 0.42
N THR A 540 -1.75 4.01 -0.23
CA THR A 540 -1.59 2.55 -0.30
C THR A 540 -0.63 1.96 0.74
N HIS A 541 0.02 2.78 1.58
CA HIS A 541 1.09 2.41 2.53
C HIS A 541 0.57 2.00 3.93
N PHE A 542 -0.75 1.86 4.10
CA PHE A 542 -1.44 1.43 5.31
C PHE A 542 -0.99 2.07 6.65
N PRO A 543 -0.88 3.42 6.73
CA PRO A 543 -0.41 4.10 7.93
C PRO A 543 -1.45 4.15 9.05
N HIS A 544 -1.03 4.58 10.24
CA HIS A 544 -1.91 4.89 11.37
C HIS A 544 -2.83 6.08 11.07
N LEU A 545 -3.92 6.18 11.84
CA LEU A 545 -4.78 7.36 11.81
C LEU A 545 -4.07 8.54 12.50
N HIS A 546 -4.27 9.75 11.97
CA HIS A 546 -3.81 10.98 12.62
C HIS A 546 -4.35 11.10 14.07
N PRO A 547 -3.59 11.72 14.99
CA PRO A 547 -3.90 11.71 16.42
C PRO A 547 -5.19 12.44 16.77
N TRP A 548 -5.59 13.44 16.00
CA TRP A 548 -6.88 14.11 16.20
C TRP A 548 -8.05 13.15 16.05
N GLY A 549 -8.01 12.27 15.03
CA GLY A 549 -9.06 11.27 14.80
C GLY A 549 -9.11 10.27 15.95
N LYS A 550 -7.94 9.74 16.36
CA LYS A 550 -7.82 8.85 17.52
C LYS A 550 -8.37 9.46 18.81
N MET A 551 -8.07 10.74 19.05
CA MET A 551 -8.55 11.48 20.21
C MET A 551 -10.07 11.69 20.19
N LYS A 552 -10.62 12.18 19.07
CA LYS A 552 -12.06 12.45 18.95
C LYS A 552 -12.91 11.19 18.95
N LEU A 553 -12.36 10.05 18.53
CA LEU A 553 -12.99 8.74 18.63
C LEU A 553 -12.90 8.12 20.04
N GLY A 554 -12.20 8.75 20.97
CA GLY A 554 -11.99 8.23 22.33
C GLY A 554 -11.01 7.04 22.38
N TRP A 555 -10.27 6.78 21.30
CA TRP A 555 -9.25 5.74 21.26
C TRP A 555 -8.04 6.13 22.11
N VAL A 556 -7.70 7.42 22.10
CA VAL A 556 -6.63 7.99 22.92
C VAL A 556 -7.22 9.04 23.86
N ALA A 557 -6.91 8.91 25.16
CA ALA A 557 -7.15 9.98 26.13
C ALA A 557 -5.89 10.85 26.19
N PRO A 558 -5.93 12.13 25.78
CA PRO A 558 -4.74 12.96 25.72
C PRO A 558 -4.32 13.44 27.12
N ARG A 559 -3.02 13.66 27.30
CA ARG A 559 -2.47 14.39 28.45
C ARG A 559 -2.41 15.88 28.10
N VAL A 560 -3.24 16.68 28.75
CA VAL A 560 -3.22 18.14 28.61
C VAL A 560 -1.98 18.70 29.30
N VAL A 561 -1.20 19.50 28.57
CA VAL A 561 -0.04 20.22 29.11
C VAL A 561 -0.52 21.47 29.82
N THR A 562 -0.42 21.50 31.14
CA THR A 562 -0.89 22.62 31.98
C THR A 562 0.22 23.46 32.59
N ARG A 563 1.48 23.08 32.37
CA ARG A 563 2.67 23.81 32.84
C ARG A 563 3.87 23.47 31.96
N ASP A 564 4.85 24.36 31.95
CA ASP A 564 6.12 24.07 31.28
C ASP A 564 6.79 22.84 31.90
N GLY A 565 7.48 22.06 31.09
CA GLY A 565 8.26 20.95 31.60
C GLY A 565 8.61 19.88 30.59
N TRP A 566 9.25 18.83 31.10
CA TRP A 566 9.60 17.65 30.35
C TRP A 566 8.43 16.67 30.28
N TYR A 567 8.16 16.16 29.08
CA TYR A 567 7.10 15.20 28.82
C TYR A 567 7.66 14.00 28.07
N ASP A 568 7.48 12.81 28.65
CA ASP A 568 7.78 11.54 28.01
C ASP A 568 6.62 11.07 27.14
N LEU A 569 6.93 10.57 25.95
CA LEU A 569 6.00 10.03 24.97
C LEU A 569 6.53 8.70 24.45
N ARG A 570 5.82 7.61 24.75
CA ARG A 570 6.07 6.32 24.09
C ARG A 570 5.44 6.33 22.70
N ALA A 571 5.93 5.45 21.83
CA ALA A 571 5.43 5.30 20.47
C ALA A 571 3.92 5.08 20.44
N ILE A 572 3.19 5.91 19.69
CA ILE A 572 1.73 5.87 19.64
C ILE A 572 1.20 4.60 18.98
N GLU A 573 2.05 3.88 18.25
CA GLU A 573 1.70 2.62 17.62
C GLU A 573 1.39 1.53 18.66
N LYS A 574 1.99 1.62 19.85
CA LYS A 574 1.84 0.64 20.95
C LYS A 574 1.19 1.21 22.20
N HIS A 575 1.26 2.52 22.40
CA HIS A 575 0.80 3.18 23.62
C HIS A 575 -0.10 4.38 23.30
N PRO A 576 -1.22 4.62 24.01
CA PRO A 576 -2.09 5.76 23.76
C PRO A 576 -1.52 7.07 24.37
N ASP A 577 -0.24 7.36 24.11
CA ASP A 577 0.46 8.55 24.62
C ASP A 577 0.31 9.70 23.61
N LEU A 578 -0.41 10.76 24.01
CA LEU A 578 -0.65 11.95 23.17
C LEU A 578 -0.67 13.19 24.06
N LEU A 579 0.04 14.26 23.67
CA LEU A 579 -0.09 15.55 24.34
C LEU A 579 -1.09 16.45 23.63
N VAL A 580 -1.81 17.25 24.41
CA VAL A 580 -2.50 18.45 23.95
C VAL A 580 -1.77 19.66 24.54
N VAL A 581 -1.27 20.53 23.67
CA VAL A 581 -0.62 21.79 24.05
C VAL A 581 -1.49 22.94 23.57
N HIS A 582 -1.96 23.80 24.47
CA HIS A 582 -2.86 24.89 24.14
C HIS A 582 -2.55 26.14 24.95
N ASP A 583 -3.05 27.28 24.47
CA ASP A 583 -3.10 28.53 25.22
C ASP A 583 -4.48 28.66 25.88
N PRO A 584 -4.60 28.63 27.22
CA PRO A 584 -5.87 28.83 27.89
C PRO A 584 -6.58 30.15 27.52
N ALA A 585 -5.82 31.22 27.24
CA ALA A 585 -6.37 32.52 26.87
C ALA A 585 -6.92 32.55 25.44
N ARG A 586 -6.35 31.73 24.54
CA ARG A 586 -6.85 31.54 23.16
C ARG A 586 -8.17 30.76 23.12
N GLY A 587 -8.42 29.96 24.15
CA GLY A 587 -9.59 29.09 24.25
C GLY A 587 -9.36 27.69 23.65
N PRO A 588 -10.36 26.80 23.74
CA PRO A 588 -10.15 25.36 23.55
C PRO A 588 -10.16 24.90 22.08
N ARG A 589 -10.42 25.79 21.13
CA ARG A 589 -10.59 25.44 19.71
C ARG A 589 -9.30 25.45 18.91
N ASP A 590 -8.23 26.06 19.43
CA ASP A 590 -6.91 26.06 18.81
C ASP A 590 -5.91 25.37 19.74
N TYR A 591 -5.25 24.33 19.24
CA TYR A 591 -4.29 23.55 20.03
C TYR A 591 -3.32 22.76 19.14
N PHE A 592 -2.22 22.30 19.73
CA PHE A 592 -1.29 21.37 19.11
C PHE A 592 -1.44 19.98 19.71
N LEU A 593 -1.27 18.97 18.86
CA LEU A 593 -1.14 17.57 19.26
C LEU A 593 0.29 17.12 19.04
N VAL A 594 0.88 16.44 20.03
CA VAL A 594 2.26 15.92 19.95
C VAL A 594 2.25 14.43 20.23
N GLU A 595 2.74 13.65 19.27
CA GLU A 595 2.85 12.18 19.35
C GLU A 595 4.28 11.73 18.99
N ASN A 596 4.68 10.57 19.49
CA ASN A 596 5.91 9.90 19.07
C ASN A 596 5.55 8.77 18.09
N ARG A 597 6.21 8.73 16.93
CA ARG A 597 5.97 7.76 15.84
C ARG A 597 7.17 6.83 15.68
N TRP A 598 6.98 5.55 15.94
CA TRP A 598 8.02 4.53 15.86
C TRP A 598 7.41 3.14 15.53
N PRO A 599 7.41 2.72 14.25
CA PRO A 599 6.60 1.60 13.74
C PRO A 599 7.17 0.20 14.04
N ASP A 600 7.89 0.02 15.14
CA ASP A 600 8.51 -1.25 15.49
C ASP A 600 7.46 -2.34 15.75
N GLY A 601 7.33 -3.32 14.84
CA GLY A 601 6.32 -4.37 14.94
C GLY A 601 4.87 -3.89 14.79
N SER A 602 4.67 -2.67 14.26
CA SER A 602 3.37 -2.08 13.94
C SER A 602 2.86 -2.56 12.57
N ILE A 603 1.55 -2.45 12.34
CA ILE A 603 0.95 -2.59 11.00
C ILE A 603 1.46 -1.51 10.03
N GLU A 604 1.91 -0.37 10.54
CA GLU A 604 2.47 0.75 9.79
C GLU A 604 3.94 0.50 9.36
N ARG A 605 4.20 -0.63 8.67
CA ARG A 605 5.58 -1.07 8.37
C ARG A 605 6.35 -0.16 7.41
N THR A 606 5.65 0.62 6.59
CA THR A 606 6.23 1.47 5.54
C THR A 606 6.16 2.95 5.86
N LEU A 607 6.26 3.30 7.15
CA LEU A 607 6.31 4.70 7.57
C LEU A 607 7.55 5.40 6.96
N PRO A 608 7.38 6.50 6.21
CA PRO A 608 8.50 7.19 5.56
C PRO A 608 9.51 7.84 6.50
N ASP A 609 9.10 8.21 7.71
CA ASP A 609 9.92 8.92 8.70
C ASP A 609 9.51 8.54 10.13
N ARG A 610 10.33 8.81 11.14
CA ARG A 610 10.10 8.41 12.54
C ARG A 610 10.57 9.49 13.51
N GLY A 611 9.92 9.62 14.65
CA GLY A 611 10.25 10.65 15.65
C GLY A 611 9.02 11.40 16.15
N ILE A 612 9.20 12.63 16.61
CA ILE A 612 8.10 13.44 17.13
C ILE A 612 7.32 14.08 15.97
N ALA A 613 6.02 13.80 15.91
CA ALA A 613 5.08 14.46 15.01
C ALA A 613 4.28 15.53 15.77
N VAL A 614 4.16 16.71 15.17
CA VAL A 614 3.40 17.83 15.74
C VAL A 614 2.28 18.24 14.78
N TRP A 615 1.06 18.31 15.29
CA TRP A 615 -0.13 18.63 14.51
C TRP A 615 -0.77 19.90 15.05
N ARG A 616 -1.03 20.89 14.19
CA ARG A 616 -1.81 22.07 14.54
C ARG A 616 -3.28 21.82 14.25
N ILE A 617 -4.13 22.03 15.25
CA ILE A 617 -5.57 21.87 15.17
C ILE A 617 -6.26 23.22 15.33
N SER A 618 -7.30 23.46 14.51
CA SER A 618 -8.18 24.63 14.62
C SER A 618 -9.63 24.25 14.34
N GLU A 619 -10.46 24.20 15.38
CA GLU A 619 -11.85 23.72 15.33
C GLU A 619 -12.89 24.83 15.10
N HIS A 620 -12.47 25.98 14.56
CA HIS A 620 -13.38 27.09 14.24
C HIS A 620 -14.18 26.87 12.97
N PHE A 621 -13.84 25.84 12.18
CA PHE A 621 -14.51 25.55 10.92
C PHE A 621 -15.74 24.67 11.12
N GLU A 622 -16.88 25.14 10.63
CA GLU A 622 -18.10 24.33 10.54
C GLU A 622 -17.99 23.29 9.43
N LYS A 623 -18.86 22.27 9.46
CA LYS A 623 -18.97 21.20 8.45
C LYS A 623 -19.39 21.82 7.10
N GLN A 624 -18.40 22.30 6.35
CA GLN A 624 -18.49 22.83 4.99
C GLN A 624 -17.42 22.16 4.12
N SER A 625 -17.36 22.48 2.83
CA SER A 625 -16.33 21.92 1.95
C SER A 625 -14.92 22.13 2.54
N HIS A 626 -14.17 21.04 2.65
CA HIS A 626 -12.79 20.98 3.16
C HIS A 626 -12.58 21.30 4.66
N TRP A 627 -13.60 21.19 5.52
CA TRP A 627 -13.45 21.48 6.95
C TRP A 627 -12.29 20.70 7.61
N GLY A 628 -12.12 19.41 7.30
CA GLY A 628 -11.02 18.60 7.83
C GLY A 628 -9.63 19.14 7.46
N ARG A 629 -9.46 19.59 6.21
CA ARG A 629 -8.20 20.15 5.68
C ARG A 629 -7.84 21.51 6.27
N LYS A 630 -8.85 22.29 6.70
CA LYS A 630 -8.64 23.55 7.43
C LYS A 630 -8.33 23.29 8.91
N THR A 631 -8.97 22.27 9.47
CA THR A 631 -8.86 21.89 10.88
C THR A 631 -7.52 21.25 11.21
N ILE A 632 -7.03 20.31 10.39
CA ILE A 632 -5.92 19.42 10.74
C ILE A 632 -4.72 19.68 9.83
N LYS A 633 -3.61 20.12 10.43
CA LYS A 633 -2.34 20.34 9.71
C LYS A 633 -1.18 19.63 10.41
N LEU A 634 -0.51 18.72 9.71
CA LEU A 634 0.80 18.21 10.12
C LEU A 634 1.83 19.33 9.92
N LEU A 635 2.56 19.68 10.98
CA LEU A 635 3.73 20.55 10.89
C LEU A 635 4.92 19.66 10.53
N ARG A 636 5.54 19.92 9.38
CA ARG A 636 6.67 19.11 8.89
C ARG A 636 7.98 19.74 9.29
N ALA A 637 8.86 18.97 9.92
CA ALA A 637 10.17 19.43 10.33
C ALA A 637 10.97 20.02 9.16
N GLY A 638 10.95 19.40 7.97
CA GLY A 638 11.59 19.93 6.75
C GLY A 638 10.80 21.00 5.98
N GLY A 639 9.59 21.38 6.41
CA GLY A 639 8.75 22.45 5.81
C GLY A 639 8.11 22.18 4.45
N GLY A 640 8.67 21.25 3.64
CA GLY A 640 8.17 20.87 2.33
C GLY A 640 7.10 19.78 2.34
N LYS A 641 6.86 19.14 1.19
CA LYS A 641 5.94 17.99 1.03
C LYS A 641 6.61 16.62 1.20
N ASP A 642 7.91 16.62 1.48
CA ASP A 642 8.69 15.40 1.60
C ASP A 642 8.37 14.70 2.93
N ASP A 643 7.69 13.56 2.85
CA ASP A 643 7.30 12.78 4.01
C ASP A 643 8.50 12.08 4.68
N SER A 644 9.67 12.02 4.05
CA SER A 644 10.89 11.38 4.61
C SER A 644 11.65 12.26 5.63
N VAL A 645 11.24 13.53 5.78
CA VAL A 645 11.80 14.52 6.71
C VAL A 645 10.68 15.30 7.42
N ALA A 646 9.58 14.60 7.71
CA ALA A 646 8.37 15.19 8.27
C ALA A 646 8.43 15.35 9.79
N PHE A 647 9.18 14.51 10.50
CA PHE A 647 9.21 14.44 11.95
C PHE A 647 10.51 15.00 12.53
N TRP A 648 10.45 15.41 13.80
CA TRP A 648 11.65 15.78 14.54
C TRP A 648 12.32 14.53 15.08
N ASP A 649 13.47 14.19 14.50
CA ASP A 649 14.19 12.94 14.73
C ASP A 649 15.69 13.13 15.03
N LYS A 650 16.17 14.39 15.02
CA LYS A 650 17.55 14.83 15.25
C LYS A 650 18.59 14.14 14.34
N ARG A 651 18.18 13.52 13.23
CA ARG A 651 19.07 12.84 12.29
C ARG A 651 19.75 13.83 11.36
N ASP A 652 18.97 14.79 10.87
CA ASP A 652 19.44 15.79 9.91
C ASP A 652 19.52 17.17 10.55
N THR A 653 20.57 17.92 10.24
CA THR A 653 20.74 19.29 10.77
C THR A 653 19.61 20.23 10.32
N GLY A 654 18.96 19.94 9.20
CA GLY A 654 17.80 20.67 8.68
C GLY A 654 16.48 20.42 9.45
N THR A 655 16.38 19.33 10.23
CA THR A 655 15.22 19.02 11.09
C THR A 655 15.53 19.21 12.57
N ALA A 656 16.81 19.36 12.94
CA ALA A 656 17.29 19.52 14.31
C ALA A 656 17.19 20.96 14.83
N TYR A 657 15.98 21.53 14.89
CA TYR A 657 15.71 22.85 15.47
C TYR A 657 14.58 22.79 16.51
N HIS A 658 14.51 23.84 17.35
CA HIS A 658 13.41 24.02 18.29
C HIS A 658 12.18 24.58 17.58
N LEU A 659 11.01 24.00 17.83
CA LEU A 659 9.77 24.44 17.20
C LEU A 659 9.19 25.58 18.03
N THR A 660 9.17 26.78 17.45
CA THR A 660 8.74 28.02 18.11
C THR A 660 7.86 28.85 17.16
N PRO A 661 7.27 29.96 17.59
CA PRO A 661 6.48 30.80 16.70
C PRO A 661 7.30 31.47 15.58
N THR A 662 8.63 31.54 15.75
CA THR A 662 9.57 32.20 14.84
C THR A 662 10.59 31.25 14.20
N SER A 663 10.48 29.94 14.45
CA SER A 663 11.40 28.96 13.87
C SER A 663 11.16 28.76 12.38
N GLY A 664 12.14 28.19 11.68
CA GLY A 664 11.98 27.71 10.31
C GLY A 664 12.62 26.32 10.17
N PRO A 665 12.10 25.48 9.27
CA PRO A 665 11.06 25.79 8.29
C PRO A 665 9.60 25.59 8.76
N ALA A 666 9.33 25.02 9.94
CA ALA A 666 8.00 25.02 10.57
C ALA A 666 7.92 25.94 11.79
N THR A 667 6.71 26.41 12.10
CA THR A 667 6.40 27.29 13.23
C THR A 667 5.21 26.77 14.04
N THR A 668 5.12 27.18 15.31
CA THR A 668 3.90 27.05 16.13
C THR A 668 2.92 28.21 15.93
N LEU A 669 2.82 28.83 14.74
CA LEU A 669 1.80 29.86 14.54
C LEU A 669 0.38 29.26 14.50
N TRP A 670 -0.59 30.04 14.97
CA TRP A 670 -2.01 29.69 14.86
C TRP A 670 -2.49 29.68 13.40
N TYR A 671 -3.73 29.22 13.16
CA TYR A 671 -4.30 29.21 11.82
C TYR A 671 -4.35 30.62 11.18
N ASP A 672 -4.66 31.63 11.98
CA ASP A 672 -4.74 33.05 11.60
C ASP A 672 -3.36 33.74 11.57
N ASN A 673 -2.26 32.97 11.67
CA ASN A 673 -0.88 33.44 11.78
C ASN A 673 -0.57 34.24 13.05
N ALA A 674 -1.48 34.29 14.04
CA ALA A 674 -1.15 34.88 15.33
C ALA A 674 -0.08 34.05 16.05
N ASN A 675 0.72 34.74 16.86
CA ASN A 675 1.74 34.10 17.68
C ASN A 675 1.07 33.22 18.76
N SER A 676 1.46 31.95 18.84
CA SER A 676 0.89 31.04 19.84
C SER A 676 1.47 31.17 21.23
N HIS A 677 2.63 31.81 21.35
CA HIS A 677 3.42 31.78 22.57
C HIS A 677 3.65 30.34 23.10
N ILE A 678 3.75 29.35 22.21
CA ILE A 678 4.06 27.97 22.54
C ILE A 678 5.37 27.57 21.85
N ALA A 679 6.23 26.87 22.58
CA ALA A 679 7.46 26.31 22.05
C ALA A 679 7.69 24.87 22.50
N ILE A 680 8.32 24.09 21.63
CA ILE A 680 8.74 22.71 21.91
C ILE A 680 10.25 22.63 21.67
N TYR A 681 10.97 22.29 22.73
CA TYR A 681 12.42 22.28 22.79
C TYR A 681 12.96 20.86 22.95
N HIS A 682 14.24 20.70 22.64
CA HIS A 682 15.03 19.49 22.93
C HIS A 682 14.49 18.20 22.30
N PHE A 683 14.12 18.25 21.03
CA PHE A 683 13.72 17.04 20.30
C PHE A 683 14.83 15.97 20.36
N PRO A 684 14.51 14.72 20.73
CA PRO A 684 15.47 13.65 20.84
C PRO A 684 15.75 13.01 19.48
N SER A 685 16.73 12.11 19.43
CA SER A 685 16.80 11.15 18.34
C SER A 685 15.59 10.23 18.38
N ALA A 686 15.05 9.85 17.21
CA ALA A 686 13.88 8.98 17.16
C ALA A 686 14.11 7.63 17.87
N GLY A 687 13.11 7.19 18.63
CA GLY A 687 13.14 5.93 19.36
C GLY A 687 11.77 5.55 19.92
N PRO A 688 11.66 4.38 20.56
CA PRO A 688 10.40 3.86 21.11
C PRO A 688 9.85 4.72 22.26
N THR A 689 10.69 5.55 22.88
CA THR A 689 10.30 6.58 23.85
C THR A 689 11.09 7.84 23.58
N SER A 690 10.38 8.96 23.49
CA SER A 690 10.93 10.28 23.20
C SER A 690 10.56 11.24 24.31
N ARG A 691 11.48 12.13 24.68
CA ARG A 691 11.29 13.16 25.71
C ARG A 691 11.45 14.53 25.08
N VAL A 692 10.46 15.41 25.26
CA VAL A 692 10.48 16.80 24.78
C VAL A 692 10.19 17.76 25.93
N TYR A 693 10.70 18.99 25.84
CA TYR A 693 10.32 20.06 26.75
C TYR A 693 9.27 20.93 26.08
N VAL A 694 8.14 21.16 26.75
CA VAL A 694 7.06 22.03 26.26
C VAL A 694 7.03 23.29 27.11
N ASP A 695 6.98 24.45 26.46
CA ASP A 695 6.82 25.79 27.05
C ASP A 695 5.46 26.34 26.59
N ILE A 696 4.59 26.70 27.54
CA ILE A 696 3.25 27.24 27.28
C ILE A 696 3.20 28.73 27.63
N PRO A 697 2.19 29.48 27.15
CA PRO A 697 2.16 30.92 27.36
C PRO A 697 2.13 31.32 28.84
N PRO A 698 2.87 32.38 29.24
CA PRO A 698 3.74 33.21 28.39
C PRO A 698 5.11 32.56 28.10
N LEU A 699 5.58 32.64 26.84
CA LEU A 699 6.91 32.12 26.46
C LEU A 699 8.02 32.72 27.31
N ARG A 700 8.96 31.86 27.70
CA ARG A 700 10.20 32.31 28.33
C ARG A 700 11.08 33.04 27.32
N SER A 701 11.80 34.06 27.78
CA SER A 701 12.78 34.80 26.96
C SER A 701 14.01 33.96 26.59
N THR A 702 14.26 32.85 27.29
CA THR A 702 15.37 31.92 27.02
C THR A 702 14.91 30.46 27.10
N PRO A 703 15.34 29.60 26.15
CA PRO A 703 15.06 28.17 26.22
C PRO A 703 15.62 27.57 27.52
N PRO A 704 14.92 26.63 28.18
CA PRO A 704 15.45 25.95 29.34
C PRO A 704 16.74 25.20 28.98
N ARG A 705 17.78 25.30 29.81
CA ARG A 705 19.00 24.50 29.64
C ARG A 705 18.66 23.02 29.79
N ALA A 706 19.07 22.19 28.84
CA ALA A 706 18.97 20.74 28.97
C ALA A 706 19.93 20.26 30.08
N TYR A 707 19.43 20.04 31.28
CA TYR A 707 20.09 19.15 32.21
C TYR A 707 19.77 17.72 31.78
N LEU A 708 20.65 17.15 30.95
CA LEU A 708 20.66 15.71 30.75
C LEU A 708 20.97 15.08 32.11
N ALA A 709 19.97 14.46 32.76
CA ALA A 709 20.27 13.50 33.81
C ALA A 709 21.21 12.44 33.22
N PRO A 710 22.27 12.00 33.92
CA PRO A 710 23.19 11.00 33.40
C PRO A 710 22.39 9.73 33.09
N SER A 711 22.26 9.40 31.81
CA SER A 711 21.64 8.15 31.39
C SER A 711 22.56 7.00 31.79
N PHE A 712 22.07 6.11 32.66
CA PHE A 712 22.63 4.78 32.81
C PHE A 712 22.53 4.09 31.45
N ARG A 713 23.67 3.84 30.80
CA ARG A 713 23.72 3.00 29.60
C ARG A 713 23.47 1.55 30.03
N TYR A 714 22.31 1.00 29.69
CA TYR A 714 22.19 -0.44 29.51
C TYR A 714 22.89 -0.79 28.19
N ILE A 715 24.00 -1.53 28.27
CA ILE A 715 24.60 -2.18 27.11
C ILE A 715 23.77 -3.44 26.88
N ASP A 716 22.85 -3.40 25.90
CA ASP A 716 22.18 -4.60 25.42
C ASP A 716 23.13 -5.39 24.50
N GLN A 717 23.41 -6.63 24.90
CA GLN A 717 24.18 -7.61 24.16
C GLN A 717 23.24 -8.41 23.26
N ARG A 718 23.30 -8.16 21.94
CA ARG A 718 22.97 -9.04 20.79
C ARG A 718 23.00 -8.13 19.55
N THR A 719 23.79 -8.33 18.49
CA THR A 719 23.91 -9.49 17.58
C THR A 719 25.05 -9.20 16.53
N PRO A 720 25.40 -10.06 15.54
CA PRO A 720 26.78 -10.47 15.27
C PRO A 720 27.39 -10.08 13.89
N TYR A 721 28.73 -10.00 13.85
CA TYR A 721 29.71 -10.34 12.79
C TYR A 721 29.61 -9.89 11.31
N LYS A 722 30.72 -9.30 10.81
CA LYS A 722 31.62 -9.69 9.67
C LYS A 722 32.38 -8.42 9.18
N ASN A 723 33.69 -8.35 8.97
CA ASN A 723 34.67 -9.31 8.44
C ASN A 723 36.13 -8.81 8.75
N PRO A 724 37.25 -9.40 8.26
CA PRO A 724 38.31 -9.92 9.12
C PRO A 724 39.74 -9.46 8.73
N SER A 725 40.53 -8.98 9.66
CA SER A 725 41.99 -9.05 9.48
C SER A 725 42.75 -8.89 10.78
N THR A 726 43.55 -9.93 11.04
CA THR A 726 44.75 -10.03 11.89
C THR A 726 44.59 -10.21 13.42
N PRO A 727 45.44 -11.08 14.02
CA PRO A 727 45.11 -11.84 15.22
C PRO A 727 45.79 -11.32 16.50
N TRP A 728 45.13 -11.64 17.61
CA TRP A 728 45.50 -11.70 19.02
C TRP A 728 46.95 -11.41 19.44
N MET A 729 47.08 -10.54 20.45
CA MET A 729 48.05 -10.74 21.52
C MET A 729 47.50 -10.23 22.85
N LEU A 730 47.60 -11.08 23.86
CA LEU A 730 47.03 -10.97 25.20
C LEU A 730 48.21 -10.92 26.16
N VAL A 731 48.49 -9.76 26.78
CA VAL A 731 49.44 -9.56 27.89
C VAL A 731 49.01 -8.23 28.52
N GLY A 732 48.61 -8.11 29.79
CA GLY A 732 49.37 -8.47 30.99
C GLY A 732 49.81 -7.16 31.67
N ASP A 733 49.95 -7.21 32.99
CA ASP A 733 50.04 -6.09 33.93
C ASP A 733 51.01 -4.93 33.60
N LEU A 734 50.68 -3.77 34.19
CA LEU A 734 51.48 -2.53 34.25
C LEU A 734 52.96 -2.77 34.64
N PRO A 735 53.86 -1.88 34.18
CA PRO A 735 54.56 -1.07 35.19
C PRO A 735 54.73 0.42 34.84
N LYS A 736 55.02 1.16 35.91
CA LYS A 736 55.19 2.61 36.07
C LYS A 736 56.36 3.23 35.28
N ILE A 737 56.10 4.48 34.85
CA ILE A 737 56.99 5.66 34.76
C ILE A 737 58.19 5.62 33.80
N GLY A 738 58.25 6.64 32.92
CA GLY A 738 59.54 7.18 32.46
C GLY A 738 59.52 7.95 31.13
N THR A 739 59.54 9.28 31.22
CA THR A 739 60.20 10.22 30.27
C THR A 739 59.57 10.54 28.90
N ALA A 740 59.85 11.78 28.49
CA ALA A 740 59.14 12.61 27.52
C ALA A 740 59.39 12.29 26.04
N PHE A 741 58.40 12.56 25.19
CA PHE A 741 58.60 12.84 23.77
C PHE A 741 58.20 14.29 23.44
N ARG A 742 59.19 15.06 22.98
CA ARG A 742 58.99 16.32 22.24
C ARG A 742 58.86 15.99 20.76
N THR A 743 57.92 16.61 20.06
CA THR A 743 57.99 16.75 18.59
C THR A 743 57.71 18.20 18.15
N ARG A 744 58.57 18.66 17.24
CA ARG A 744 58.67 20.00 16.64
C ARG A 744 57.45 20.36 15.78
N VAL A 745 57.09 21.64 15.83
CA VAL A 745 56.15 22.33 14.92
C VAL A 745 56.94 23.13 13.88
N PRO A 746 56.65 23.03 12.57
CA PRO A 746 56.98 24.07 11.60
C PRO A 746 55.84 25.09 11.47
N LYS A 747 56.21 26.39 11.56
CA LYS A 747 55.41 27.61 11.30
C LYS A 747 54.83 27.57 9.87
N SER A 748 53.67 28.12 9.48
CA SER A 748 52.87 29.30 9.87
C SER A 748 51.54 29.18 9.07
N TYR A 749 50.33 29.45 9.58
CA TYR A 749 49.70 30.76 9.80
C TYR A 749 48.44 30.56 10.68
N PHE A 750 48.23 31.42 11.67
CA PHE A 750 47.06 31.43 12.58
C PHE A 750 46.21 32.67 12.34
N TYR A 751 44.88 32.54 12.38
CA TYR A 751 43.84 33.46 12.91
C TYR A 751 42.48 32.81 12.62
N GLY A 752 41.51 32.60 13.51
CA GLY A 752 41.37 32.73 14.95
C GLY A 752 40.05 32.04 15.33
N GLY A 753 40.10 31.14 16.31
CA GLY A 753 38.94 30.42 16.86
C GLY A 753 39.45 29.46 17.90
N LYS A 754 39.15 29.68 19.19
CA LYS A 754 39.62 28.83 20.29
C LYS A 754 38.96 27.45 20.20
N PRO A 755 39.73 26.35 20.09
CA PRO A 755 39.26 25.02 20.48
C PRO A 755 39.59 24.83 21.97
N ALA A 756 38.60 24.58 22.82
CA ALA A 756 38.84 24.12 24.18
C ALA A 756 39.01 22.61 24.18
N THR A 757 40.26 22.17 24.02
CA THR A 757 40.74 20.85 24.37
C THR A 757 40.65 20.70 25.89
N HIS A 758 39.86 19.74 26.39
CA HIS A 758 39.99 19.30 27.79
C HIS A 758 40.73 17.97 27.81
N ILE A 759 41.88 18.00 28.47
CA ILE A 759 42.76 16.89 28.81
C ILE A 759 42.10 16.15 29.99
N TYR A 760 41.86 14.84 29.87
CA TYR A 760 41.49 14.02 31.01
C TYR A 760 42.76 13.57 31.74
N VAL A 761 42.94 14.02 32.98
CA VAL A 761 43.94 13.48 33.91
C VAL A 761 43.22 12.50 34.82
N LEU A 762 43.49 11.21 34.67
CA LEU A 762 43.11 10.19 35.66
C LEU A 762 44.26 10.05 36.66
N GLY A 763 44.07 10.62 37.86
CA GLY A 763 44.95 10.40 39.00
C GLY A 763 44.29 9.44 39.99
N TRP A 764 44.96 8.34 40.31
CA TRP A 764 44.60 7.44 41.41
C TRP A 764 45.34 7.89 42.67
N GLN A 765 44.64 8.09 43.79
CA GLN A 765 45.28 8.45 45.07
C GLN A 765 44.95 7.44 46.16
N ASN A 766 46.01 7.03 46.88
CA ASN A 766 46.04 6.09 47.99
C ASN A 766 45.56 6.80 49.30
N PRO A 767 44.68 6.20 50.11
CA PRO A 767 44.01 6.89 51.23
C PRO A 767 44.84 7.27 52.47
N ASN A 768 46.16 7.01 52.54
CA ASN A 768 46.93 7.11 53.79
C ASN A 768 48.18 8.02 53.75
N THR A 769 48.06 9.28 53.32
CA THR A 769 49.12 10.30 53.52
C THR A 769 48.54 11.65 53.93
N PRO A 770 48.99 12.28 55.03
CA PRO A 770 48.51 13.60 55.45
C PRO A 770 49.12 14.71 54.57
N PHE A 771 48.32 15.72 54.25
CA PHE A 771 48.70 16.91 53.46
C PHE A 771 49.75 17.76 54.18
N PRO A 772 50.74 18.34 53.45
CA PRO A 772 51.26 19.65 53.77
C PRO A 772 50.53 20.71 52.93
N ALA A 773 50.14 21.79 53.62
CA ALA A 773 49.36 22.91 53.10
C ALA A 773 50.08 23.70 51.99
N LEU A 774 49.30 24.31 51.09
CA LEU A 774 49.56 25.65 50.53
C LEU A 774 48.32 26.21 49.80
N ASN A 775 47.64 27.12 50.51
CA ASN A 775 46.91 28.34 50.09
C ASN A 775 46.23 28.45 48.72
N GLY A 776 44.91 28.68 48.75
CA GLY A 776 44.27 29.67 47.87
C GLY A 776 42.92 29.27 47.28
N TYR A 777 41.85 29.76 47.91
CA TYR A 777 40.47 29.90 47.43
C TYR A 777 39.55 28.67 47.44
N ALA A 778 38.42 28.88 48.12
CA ALA A 778 37.47 27.88 48.60
C ALA A 778 36.55 27.32 47.51
N TYR A 779 36.39 25.99 47.52
CA TYR A 779 35.20 25.29 47.05
C TYR A 779 34.40 24.86 48.27
N THR A 780 33.12 25.19 48.33
CA THR A 780 32.22 24.63 49.35
C THR A 780 31.83 23.21 48.94
N THR A 781 32.01 22.29 49.88
CA THR A 781 31.85 20.84 49.78
C THR A 781 30.37 20.40 49.82
N PHE A 782 30.07 19.30 49.12
CA PHE A 782 28.91 18.44 49.36
C PHE A 782 29.34 17.32 50.32
N ASP A 783 28.76 17.29 51.51
CA ASP A 783 28.63 16.07 52.34
C ASP A 783 27.17 15.60 52.16
N SER A 784 26.77 14.34 52.08
CA SER A 784 27.39 13.03 52.17
C SER A 784 26.31 12.03 51.70
N PHE A 785 26.67 10.91 51.07
CA PHE A 785 25.80 9.72 51.04
C PHE A 785 26.67 8.48 51.23
N GLN A 786 26.46 7.82 52.36
CA GLN A 786 27.06 6.53 52.71
C GLN A 786 26.43 5.41 51.87
N MET A 787 27.27 4.50 51.37
CA MET A 787 26.85 3.20 50.85
C MET A 787 26.82 2.16 51.98
N MET A 788 25.85 1.26 51.95
CA MET A 788 25.97 -0.10 52.52
C MET A 788 25.45 -1.17 51.54
N PRO A 789 25.96 -2.41 51.59
CA PRO A 789 26.04 -3.32 50.44
C PRO A 789 24.90 -4.37 50.36
N PHE A 790 24.78 -4.99 49.19
CA PHE A 790 23.87 -6.09 48.85
C PHE A 790 24.20 -7.41 49.58
N GLY A 791 23.17 -8.15 50.03
CA GLY A 791 23.26 -9.58 50.38
C GLY A 791 21.96 -10.24 50.89
N GLN A 792 21.33 -11.04 50.02
CA GLN A 792 20.52 -12.28 50.23
C GLN A 792 19.29 -12.39 51.18
N VAL A 793 18.17 -12.82 50.55
CA VAL A 793 17.16 -13.87 50.88
C VAL A 793 16.15 -13.70 52.06
N SER A 794 14.88 -13.95 51.68
CA SER A 794 13.67 -14.48 52.37
C SER A 794 12.76 -13.62 53.27
N GLU A 795 11.46 -13.77 52.92
CA GLU A 795 10.24 -13.81 53.75
C GLU A 795 9.37 -12.56 54.03
N TYR A 796 8.07 -12.86 54.06
CA TYR A 796 6.86 -12.04 54.11
C TYR A 796 6.85 -10.94 55.19
N THR A 797 6.13 -9.82 54.97
CA THR A 797 4.74 -9.55 55.43
C THR A 797 4.41 -8.04 55.28
N ASP A 798 3.13 -7.76 55.04
CA ASP A 798 2.46 -6.47 54.82
C ASP A 798 2.65 -5.38 55.91
N VAL A 799 2.30 -4.14 55.53
CA VAL A 799 1.31 -3.23 56.19
C VAL A 799 1.76 -1.75 56.30
N SER A 800 1.02 -0.92 55.53
CA SER A 800 0.50 0.45 55.77
C SER A 800 1.35 1.73 55.86
N LEU A 801 0.90 2.70 55.05
CA LEU A 801 1.09 4.16 55.14
C LEU A 801 0.45 4.74 56.43
N PRO A 802 0.83 5.95 56.91
CA PRO A 802 0.15 7.18 56.46
C PRO A 802 0.98 8.50 56.45
N ILE A 803 0.42 9.48 55.72
CA ILE A 803 0.62 10.95 55.68
C ILE A 803 0.19 11.59 57.05
N PRO A 804 0.21 12.92 57.34
CA PRO A 804 0.80 14.13 56.71
C PRO A 804 1.40 15.15 57.74
N ASP A 805 1.87 16.33 57.28
CA ASP A 805 1.37 17.68 57.68
C ASP A 805 2.37 18.87 57.72
N THR A 806 1.91 19.95 57.06
CA THR A 806 1.88 21.39 57.42
C THR A 806 3.11 22.33 57.49
N GLU A 807 2.96 23.41 56.71
CA GLU A 807 3.09 24.86 57.02
C GLU A 807 4.43 25.59 57.31
N THR A 808 4.80 26.42 56.32
CA THR A 808 5.00 27.90 56.33
C THR A 808 5.62 28.64 57.54
N LEU A 809 6.68 29.45 57.31
CA LEU A 809 6.72 30.93 57.50
C LEU A 809 8.13 31.59 57.42
N LEU A 810 8.21 32.61 56.55
CA LEU A 810 8.83 33.96 56.64
C LEU A 810 10.34 34.27 56.85
N GLY A 811 10.81 35.19 55.99
CA GLY A 811 11.72 36.34 56.30
C GLY A 811 13.04 36.34 55.50
N LEU A 812 13.64 37.45 55.02
CA LEU A 812 13.29 38.87 54.92
C LEU A 812 14.44 39.60 54.15
N ARG A 813 14.09 40.71 53.47
CA ARG A 813 14.89 41.88 53.01
C ARG A 813 15.62 41.86 51.64
N PHE A 814 15.13 42.76 50.78
CA PHE A 814 15.84 43.40 49.66
C PHE A 814 16.31 44.80 50.07
N TYR A 815 17.47 45.22 49.57
CA TYR A 815 17.92 46.61 49.55
C TYR A 815 17.61 47.26 48.20
N GLN A 816 17.20 48.52 48.29
CA GLN A 816 16.82 49.45 47.24
C GLN A 816 18.06 50.00 46.52
N GLN A 817 17.99 50.27 45.21
CA GLN A 817 18.42 51.56 44.67
C GLN A 817 17.80 51.86 43.30
N VAL A 818 17.62 53.15 43.07
CA VAL A 818 16.69 53.86 42.19
C VAL A 818 17.43 54.37 40.94
N PHE A 819 16.77 54.45 39.78
CA PHE A 819 16.67 55.67 38.95
C PHE A 819 15.53 55.56 37.92
N ARG A 820 14.92 56.71 37.66
CA ARG A 820 13.63 57.04 37.04
C ARG A 820 13.96 58.20 36.05
N ILE A 821 13.54 58.29 34.79
CA ILE A 821 12.32 58.92 34.22
C ILE A 821 12.70 59.19 32.72
N GLY A 822 11.83 58.95 31.73
CA GLY A 822 11.25 60.07 30.94
C GLY A 822 11.25 59.86 29.41
N PRO A 823 10.41 60.60 28.63
CA PRO A 823 9.56 60.03 27.57
C PRO A 823 9.71 60.61 26.14
N GLY A 824 8.99 60.04 25.16
CA GLY A 824 8.46 60.73 23.96
C GLY A 824 9.14 60.47 22.60
N THR A 825 8.54 59.69 21.69
CA THR A 825 7.75 60.10 20.48
C THR A 825 8.55 60.60 19.25
N ASN A 826 8.55 59.84 18.14
CA ASN A 826 7.87 60.13 16.84
C ASN A 826 8.52 59.47 15.59
N HIS A 827 7.64 59.21 14.61
CA HIS A 827 7.79 58.57 13.30
C HIS A 827 8.79 59.20 12.30
N GLY A 828 9.29 58.41 11.34
CA GLY A 828 9.88 58.93 10.09
C GLY A 828 10.66 57.93 9.22
N SER A 829 9.97 57.39 8.20
CA SER A 829 10.39 56.86 6.89
C SER A 829 11.88 56.62 6.47
N SER A 830 12.04 55.43 5.84
CA SER A 830 12.67 55.12 4.54
C SER A 830 14.20 55.06 4.32
N ARG A 831 14.59 53.86 3.87
CA ARG A 831 15.59 53.46 2.84
C ARG A 831 17.06 53.84 3.01
N GLY A 832 17.87 52.77 3.10
CA GLY A 832 19.07 52.59 2.27
C GLY A 832 20.40 52.82 2.97
N GLY A 833 21.29 51.83 2.92
CA GLY A 833 22.73 52.01 3.15
C GLY A 833 23.30 51.10 4.23
N GLU A 834 24.22 50.24 3.81
CA GLU A 834 25.05 49.35 4.62
C GLU A 834 25.91 50.10 5.66
N LEU A 835 26.31 49.37 6.71
CA LEU A 835 27.71 49.00 7.02
C LEU A 835 28.10 49.11 8.51
N VAL A 836 28.91 48.13 8.93
CA VAL A 836 29.85 48.06 10.07
C VAL A 836 29.31 47.81 11.50
N ILE A 837 29.43 46.52 11.89
CA ILE A 837 30.14 45.97 13.05
C ILE A 837 30.42 46.91 14.25
N GLY A 838 30.02 46.49 15.45
CA GLY A 838 30.65 46.98 16.67
C GLY A 838 29.90 46.61 17.94
N SER A 839 30.45 45.64 18.67
CA SER A 839 30.15 45.22 20.04
C SER A 839 29.43 46.22 20.96
N ARG A 840 28.36 45.78 21.62
CA ARG A 840 28.44 45.12 22.94
C ARG A 840 27.18 44.34 23.24
#